data_AF-A0A6I7PD44-F1
#
_entry.id   AF-A0A6I7PD44-F1
#
_cell.length_a   1.000
_cell.length_b   1.000
_cell.length_c   1.000
_cell.angle_alpha   90.00
_cell.angle_beta   90.00
_cell.angle_gamma   90.00
#
_symmetry.space_group_name_H-M   'P 1'
#
loop_
_entity.id
_entity.type
_entity.pdbx_description
1 polymer ?
#
loop_
_entity_poly.entity_id
_entity_poly.type
_entity_poly.pdbx_seq_one_letter_code
_entity_poly.pdbx_strand_id
1 'polypeptide(L)'
;MTDASQTPMMRQYFALKAQHPDQLLFYRMGDFYELFFDDAVQAAEALDIALTRRGKHDGQDVPMCGVPVHHAETYLQRLIRRGFRVAVCEQLEDPAEAKKRKGAAKLVERDVVRIVTPGTLTEDELLDARSENLLAAVASEASIGGTGGHAVAWLDLSSGRFAVAATAADGLTALLSRLDPRELLVAEEDQSRDGLTEWHDRLVPLASRSFTAEGGVRRLLEAYGIATLDGFGSFEPLECAAAGAVLDYVLLTQKGARPQLQPLVREGANRHLLLDPATRRNLELTEALAGGRAGSLLAAVDRTLSPGGARRLWRDLAGPLTAREAIARRHARVQALVEAAECRRRLRRCLRELPDWERALARLGLGRGGPRDLGAVRQALAVAAEVTAVLAGTAPALEALRADLMAAIEVAPTDGPLAARLARALVETPPRLAREGEAIRSGYDAALDRARSLRDQGRQHIAALESELRRQTAVAQLKVRHNHMLGYFVEVPAARADALPERFVRRQGLANASRFAVEELTELELALNRADDEARAREAVLLDELTTAVLAVADVLGAAARTLAKLDVAAAWAEIAATDGWVRPELSEDLAFEIEGGRHPVVEAALRQSRTRFVANDCRLGDTSRLWLLTGPNMAGKSTFLRQNALLVILAQAGAFVPAVRARIGIVDRLFSRVGAADDLARGRSTFMVEMVETAAILNQASERSLVILDEIGRGTATHDGLSLAWAVVEHLHDQIRCRGLFATHFHELTALADRLERLACHTMKVKEWRSDVVFLHEVGEGAADRSYGLHVARLAGLPPQVIARASVLLQRLEQQAKLAPRSLVMDLPLFQELAPSGAARPDPVAAALAELDPEELSPKAALEAIYHLKALSAEAKDER
;
A
#
# COMPACT_ATOMS: atom_id res chain seq x y z
N MET A 1 40.52 27.82 -8.32
CA MET A 1 41.28 27.60 -9.57
C MET A 1 40.41 26.72 -10.45
N THR A 2 40.01 27.20 -11.63
CA THR A 2 39.13 26.47 -12.55
C THR A 2 39.90 25.29 -13.15
N ASP A 3 39.46 24.09 -12.82
CA ASP A 3 40.04 22.86 -13.34
C ASP A 3 39.88 22.80 -14.87
N ALA A 4 41.00 22.80 -15.59
CA ALA A 4 41.08 22.96 -17.04
C ALA A 4 40.76 21.65 -17.80
N SER A 5 40.54 20.53 -17.10
CA SER A 5 40.22 19.23 -17.68
C SER A 5 38.73 19.01 -17.95
N GLN A 6 37.84 19.86 -17.39
CA GLN A 6 36.40 19.61 -17.39
C GLN A 6 35.67 20.39 -18.50
N THR A 7 34.94 19.67 -19.36
CA THR A 7 34.06 20.32 -20.35
C THR A 7 32.96 21.12 -19.63
N PRO A 8 32.46 22.23 -20.22
CA PRO A 8 31.39 23.04 -19.60
C PRO A 8 30.13 22.23 -19.25
N MET A 9 29.79 21.23 -20.06
CA MET A 9 28.68 20.32 -19.82
C MET A 9 28.93 19.40 -18.62
N MET A 10 30.13 18.82 -18.50
CA MET A 10 30.47 17.98 -17.34
C MET A 10 30.52 18.79 -16.04
N ARG A 11 30.96 20.06 -16.09
CA ARG A 11 30.90 20.95 -14.92
C ARG A 11 29.46 21.17 -14.45
N GLN A 12 28.52 21.39 -15.38
CA GLN A 12 27.10 21.51 -15.05
C GLN A 12 26.52 20.20 -14.51
N TYR A 13 26.89 19.06 -15.11
CA TYR A 13 26.49 17.73 -14.63
C TYR A 13 26.97 17.49 -13.19
N PHE A 14 28.24 17.70 -12.88
CA PHE A 14 28.78 17.49 -11.53
C PHE A 14 28.17 18.45 -10.51
N ALA A 15 27.90 19.70 -10.89
CA ALA A 15 27.23 20.65 -10.00
C ALA A 15 25.81 20.16 -9.61
N LEU A 16 25.07 19.60 -10.56
CA LEU A 16 23.75 19.02 -10.29
C LEU A 16 23.85 17.69 -9.52
N LYS A 17 24.79 16.81 -9.90
CA LYS A 17 25.00 15.53 -9.21
C LYS A 17 25.46 15.71 -7.77
N ALA A 18 26.26 16.74 -7.47
CA ALA A 18 26.68 17.06 -6.10
C ALA A 18 25.51 17.46 -5.19
N GLN A 19 24.41 17.98 -5.76
CA GLN A 19 23.17 18.27 -5.01
C GLN A 19 22.31 17.01 -4.81
N HIS A 20 22.57 15.94 -5.57
CA HIS A 20 21.80 14.70 -5.61
C HIS A 20 22.73 13.46 -5.57
N PRO A 21 23.59 13.31 -4.56
CA PRO A 21 24.63 12.28 -4.53
C PRO A 21 24.04 10.86 -4.55
N ASP A 22 22.99 10.63 -3.77
CA ASP A 22 22.36 9.30 -3.56
C ASP A 22 21.26 8.96 -4.59
N GLN A 23 21.12 9.78 -5.64
CA GLN A 23 20.05 9.65 -6.64
C GLN A 23 20.64 9.51 -8.04
N LEU A 24 20.07 8.64 -8.86
CA LEU A 24 20.43 8.59 -10.28
C LEU A 24 20.03 9.88 -10.97
N LEU A 25 20.92 10.48 -11.77
CA LEU A 25 20.64 11.72 -12.48
C LEU A 25 20.28 11.46 -13.95
N PHE A 26 18.99 11.57 -14.28
CA PHE A 26 18.51 11.60 -15.67
C PHE A 26 18.81 12.97 -16.27
N TYR A 27 19.92 13.09 -16.99
CA TYR A 27 20.38 14.36 -17.55
C TYR A 27 19.92 14.52 -19.01
N ARG A 28 19.01 15.47 -19.28
CA ARG A 28 18.45 15.65 -20.64
C ARG A 28 19.47 16.15 -21.65
N MET A 29 19.67 15.35 -22.69
CA MET A 29 20.58 15.59 -23.82
C MET A 29 19.81 15.39 -25.14
N GLY A 30 19.12 16.44 -25.59
CA GLY A 30 18.27 16.37 -26.78
C GLY A 30 17.07 15.45 -26.52
N ASP A 31 16.96 14.38 -27.32
CA ASP A 31 15.88 13.40 -27.25
C ASP A 31 16.17 12.21 -26.32
N PHE A 32 17.24 12.27 -25.54
CA PHE A 32 17.64 11.22 -24.58
C PHE A 32 17.84 11.80 -23.17
N TYR A 33 17.55 10.98 -22.16
CA TYR A 33 18.14 11.15 -20.83
C TYR A 33 19.39 10.28 -20.76
N GLU A 34 20.52 10.91 -20.46
CA GLU A 34 21.81 10.24 -20.32
C GLU A 34 22.22 10.23 -18.84
N LEU A 35 22.87 9.14 -18.42
CA LEU A 35 23.51 8.97 -17.13
C LEU A 35 25.00 8.74 -17.34
N PHE A 36 25.84 9.20 -16.40
CA PHE A 36 27.29 9.11 -16.51
C PHE A 36 27.93 8.50 -15.28
N PHE A 37 29.14 7.95 -15.44
CA PHE A 37 29.95 7.38 -14.35
C PHE A 37 29.21 6.25 -13.60
N ASP A 38 29.21 6.26 -12.27
CA ASP A 38 28.60 5.20 -11.46
C ASP A 38 27.08 5.10 -11.66
N ASP A 39 26.41 6.21 -11.95
CA ASP A 39 24.98 6.22 -12.28
C ASP A 39 24.73 5.42 -13.57
N ALA A 40 25.63 5.52 -14.55
CA ALA A 40 25.52 4.76 -15.79
C ALA A 40 25.70 3.25 -15.57
N VAL A 41 26.66 2.87 -14.71
CA VAL A 41 26.92 1.46 -14.39
C VAL A 41 25.71 0.85 -13.68
N GLN A 42 25.22 1.51 -12.62
CA GLN A 42 24.07 1.06 -11.86
C GLN A 42 22.80 1.01 -12.72
N ALA A 43 22.53 2.04 -13.53
CA ALA A 43 21.36 2.07 -14.39
C ALA A 43 21.44 1.04 -15.52
N ALA A 44 22.62 0.80 -16.11
CA ALA A 44 22.78 -0.21 -17.15
C ALA A 44 22.45 -1.62 -16.63
N GLU A 45 22.96 -1.99 -15.45
CA GLU A 45 22.66 -3.27 -14.79
C GLU A 45 21.19 -3.35 -14.34
N ALA A 46 20.65 -2.25 -13.81
CA ALA A 46 19.26 -2.20 -13.36
C ALA A 46 18.24 -2.30 -14.51
N LEU A 47 18.56 -1.72 -15.67
CA LEU A 47 17.64 -1.61 -16.80
C LEU A 47 17.88 -2.66 -17.89
N ASP A 48 18.99 -3.39 -17.81
CA ASP A 48 19.50 -4.29 -18.87
C ASP A 48 19.66 -3.53 -20.21
N ILE A 49 20.37 -2.40 -20.16
CA ILE A 49 20.68 -1.55 -21.32
C ILE A 49 22.19 -1.47 -21.55
N ALA A 50 22.58 -1.15 -22.79
CA ALA A 50 23.99 -1.08 -23.17
C ALA A 50 24.74 0.02 -22.40
N LEU A 51 25.78 -0.39 -21.66
CA LEU A 51 26.77 0.52 -21.10
C LEU A 51 27.79 0.89 -22.18
N THR A 52 27.85 2.17 -22.54
CA THR A 52 28.73 2.72 -23.56
C THR A 52 29.72 3.72 -22.94
N ARG A 53 30.47 4.44 -23.76
CA ARG A 53 31.46 5.44 -23.32
C ARG A 53 31.31 6.73 -24.11
N ARG A 54 31.43 7.88 -23.46
CA ARG A 54 31.32 9.20 -24.11
C ARG A 54 32.46 10.14 -23.71
N GLY A 55 33.45 10.26 -24.59
CA GLY A 55 34.58 11.16 -24.38
C GLY A 55 35.49 10.70 -23.22
N LYS A 56 36.34 11.62 -22.76
CA LYS A 56 37.28 11.38 -21.66
C LYS A 56 37.19 12.45 -20.58
N HIS A 57 37.32 12.04 -19.33
CA HIS A 57 37.43 12.90 -18.16
C HIS A 57 38.67 12.48 -17.38
N ASP A 58 39.57 13.42 -17.11
CA ASP A 58 40.88 13.16 -16.49
C ASP A 58 41.67 11.99 -17.13
N GLY A 59 41.57 11.89 -18.46
CA GLY A 59 42.25 10.87 -19.26
C GLY A 59 41.56 9.49 -19.31
N GLN A 60 40.52 9.26 -18.51
CA GLN A 60 39.74 8.02 -18.48
C GLN A 60 38.47 8.15 -19.32
N ASP A 61 38.02 7.05 -19.93
CA ASP A 61 36.75 7.04 -20.66
C ASP A 61 35.57 7.21 -19.69
N VAL A 62 34.61 8.07 -20.02
CA VAL A 62 33.41 8.29 -19.19
C VAL A 62 32.36 7.21 -19.51
N PRO A 63 31.99 6.34 -18.55
CA PRO A 63 30.87 5.40 -18.73
C PRO A 63 29.56 6.17 -18.95
N MET A 64 28.74 5.70 -19.89
CA MET A 64 27.47 6.34 -20.23
C MET A 64 26.43 5.33 -20.67
N CYS A 65 25.20 5.49 -20.18
CA CYS A 65 24.01 4.85 -20.76
C CYS A 65 22.91 5.89 -20.94
N GLY A 66 21.96 5.63 -21.83
CA GLY A 66 20.87 6.56 -22.07
C GLY A 66 19.58 5.90 -22.49
N VAL A 67 18.48 6.58 -22.22
CA VAL A 67 17.12 6.15 -22.56
C VAL A 67 16.42 7.25 -23.37
N PRO A 68 15.62 6.92 -24.40
CA PRO A 68 14.90 7.93 -25.16
C PRO A 68 13.85 8.63 -24.29
N VAL A 69 13.73 9.96 -24.41
CA VAL A 69 12.79 10.78 -23.60
C VAL A 69 11.34 10.30 -23.74
N HIS A 70 10.93 9.93 -24.94
CA HIS A 70 9.57 9.44 -25.22
C HIS A 70 9.26 8.06 -24.60
N HIS A 71 10.28 7.34 -24.12
CA HIS A 71 10.14 6.07 -23.41
C HIS A 71 10.62 6.13 -21.95
N ALA A 72 11.00 7.32 -21.46
CA ALA A 72 11.64 7.48 -20.15
C ALA A 72 10.76 7.00 -18.99
N GLU A 73 9.44 7.18 -19.07
CA GLU A 73 8.48 6.75 -18.04
C GLU A 73 8.58 5.24 -17.74
N THR A 74 8.73 4.40 -18.78
CA THR A 74 8.88 2.95 -18.62
C THR A 74 10.19 2.58 -17.92
N TYR A 75 11.28 3.29 -18.22
CA TYR A 75 12.58 3.05 -17.57
C TYR A 75 12.59 3.56 -16.13
N LEU A 76 11.98 4.72 -15.87
CA LEU A 76 11.76 5.23 -14.52
C LEU A 76 11.03 4.17 -13.68
N GLN A 77 9.96 3.56 -14.21
CA GLN A 77 9.24 2.50 -13.50
C GLN A 77 10.13 1.35 -13.03
N ARG A 78 11.03 0.88 -13.91
CA ARG A 78 11.92 -0.23 -13.59
C ARG A 78 12.95 0.17 -12.54
N LEU A 79 13.50 1.37 -12.63
CA LEU A 79 14.43 1.91 -11.63
C LEU A 79 13.76 2.04 -10.26
N ILE A 80 12.58 2.66 -10.19
CA ILE A 80 11.87 2.84 -8.92
C ILE A 80 11.49 1.48 -8.30
N ARG A 81 11.05 0.50 -9.10
CA ARG A 81 10.75 -0.87 -8.61
C ARG A 81 11.97 -1.61 -8.06
N ARG A 82 13.18 -1.24 -8.49
CA ARG A 82 14.44 -1.76 -7.95
C ARG A 82 14.98 -0.93 -6.78
N GLY A 83 14.23 0.05 -6.28
CA GLY A 83 14.58 0.87 -5.12
C GLY A 83 15.40 2.11 -5.43
N PHE A 84 15.68 2.42 -6.70
CA PHE A 84 16.39 3.65 -7.05
C PHE A 84 15.51 4.89 -6.90
N ARG A 85 16.13 6.02 -6.54
CA ARG A 85 15.54 7.36 -6.68
C ARG A 85 16.17 8.05 -7.87
N VAL A 86 15.39 8.80 -8.64
CA VAL A 86 15.84 9.41 -9.89
C VAL A 86 15.56 10.91 -9.92
N ALA A 87 16.62 11.72 -10.00
CA ALA A 87 16.52 13.16 -10.27
C ALA A 87 16.38 13.38 -11.78
N VAL A 88 15.30 14.04 -12.21
CA VAL A 88 15.02 14.35 -13.62
C VAL A 88 15.46 15.77 -13.91
N CYS A 89 16.51 15.90 -14.71
CA CYS A 89 17.07 17.17 -15.13
C CYS A 89 16.61 17.53 -16.55
N GLU A 90 15.95 18.68 -16.66
CA GLU A 90 15.37 19.19 -17.89
C GLU A 90 16.15 20.39 -18.42
N GLN A 91 15.95 20.67 -19.72
CA GLN A 91 16.40 21.91 -20.35
C GLN A 91 15.38 23.01 -20.03
N LEU A 92 15.80 24.09 -19.37
CA LEU A 92 14.93 25.20 -18.99
C LEU A 92 14.63 26.17 -20.14
N GLU A 93 15.37 26.04 -21.24
CA GLU A 93 15.31 26.94 -22.39
C GLU A 93 15.47 26.17 -23.70
N ASP A 94 14.94 26.73 -24.80
CA ASP A 94 15.06 26.15 -26.12
C ASP A 94 16.54 26.19 -26.59
N PRO A 95 17.11 25.07 -27.08
CA PRO A 95 18.44 25.03 -27.67
C PRO A 95 18.70 26.07 -28.77
N ALA A 96 17.68 26.49 -29.52
CA ALA A 96 17.77 27.53 -30.53
C ALA A 96 17.96 28.93 -29.92
N GLU A 97 17.38 29.19 -28.74
CA GLU A 97 17.55 30.44 -28.01
C GLU A 97 18.89 30.50 -27.27
N ALA A 98 19.33 29.40 -26.67
CA ALA A 98 20.65 29.29 -26.05
C ALA A 98 21.78 29.50 -27.08
N LYS A 99 21.62 28.99 -28.30
CA LYS A 99 22.59 29.17 -29.41
C LYS A 99 22.74 30.62 -29.86
N LYS A 100 21.74 31.49 -29.65
CA LYS A 100 21.81 32.92 -29.99
C LYS A 100 22.75 33.71 -29.07
N ARG A 101 23.15 33.16 -27.91
CA ARG A 101 24.09 33.78 -26.96
C ARG A 101 25.55 33.56 -27.39
N LYS A 102 26.46 34.47 -27.01
CA LYS A 102 27.91 34.37 -27.30
C LYS A 102 28.69 33.86 -26.07
N GLY A 103 29.72 33.03 -26.29
CA GLY A 103 30.66 32.55 -25.26
C GLY A 103 30.22 31.28 -24.51
N ALA A 104 30.70 31.07 -23.28
CA ALA A 104 30.31 29.96 -22.39
C ALA A 104 28.81 29.97 -22.03
N ALA A 105 28.13 31.10 -22.26
CA ALA A 105 26.69 31.30 -22.15
C ALA A 105 25.87 30.63 -23.29
N LYS A 106 26.50 29.85 -24.18
CA LYS A 106 25.81 29.00 -25.18
C LYS A 106 25.26 27.69 -24.61
N LEU A 107 25.65 27.32 -23.39
CA LEU A 107 25.19 26.09 -22.77
C LEU A 107 23.73 26.26 -22.35
N VAL A 108 22.87 25.35 -22.80
CA VAL A 108 21.47 25.29 -22.41
C VAL A 108 21.39 25.15 -20.88
N GLU A 109 20.72 26.09 -20.24
CA GLU A 109 20.47 26.05 -18.81
C GLU A 109 19.64 24.81 -18.45
N ARG A 110 20.04 24.17 -17.35
CA ARG A 110 19.47 22.91 -16.90
C ARG A 110 19.37 22.88 -15.40
N ASP A 111 18.26 22.36 -14.93
CA ASP A 111 18.03 22.13 -13.51
C ASP A 111 17.21 20.85 -13.32
N VAL A 112 17.28 20.30 -12.12
CA VAL A 112 16.44 19.19 -11.70
C VAL A 112 15.05 19.73 -11.41
N VAL A 113 14.10 19.42 -12.28
CA VAL A 113 12.70 19.85 -12.16
C VAL A 113 11.87 18.91 -11.29
N ARG A 114 12.40 17.71 -10.99
CA ARG A 114 11.70 16.71 -10.18
C ARG A 114 12.65 15.66 -9.64
N ILE A 115 12.31 15.12 -8.47
CA ILE A 115 12.89 13.87 -7.95
C ILE A 115 11.78 12.83 -7.90
N VAL A 116 11.98 11.72 -8.61
CA VAL A 116 11.05 10.58 -8.62
C VAL A 116 11.50 9.59 -7.56
N THR A 117 10.64 9.35 -6.58
CA THR A 117 10.89 8.41 -5.47
C THR A 117 9.74 7.42 -5.35
N PRO A 118 9.95 6.24 -4.71
CA PRO A 118 8.88 5.26 -4.51
C PRO A 118 7.63 5.84 -3.82
N GLY A 119 7.78 6.74 -2.85
CA GLY A 119 6.65 7.34 -2.12
C GLY A 119 5.95 8.51 -2.80
N THR A 120 6.53 9.09 -3.86
CA THR A 120 6.05 10.36 -4.46
C THR A 120 5.62 10.23 -5.93
N LEU A 121 5.20 9.02 -6.32
CA LEU A 121 4.70 8.71 -7.66
C LEU A 121 3.30 9.27 -7.90
N THR A 122 3.06 9.80 -9.10
CA THR A 122 1.76 10.40 -9.50
C THR A 122 1.25 9.89 -10.85
N GLU A 123 2.14 9.31 -11.65
CA GLU A 123 1.87 8.81 -12.99
C GLU A 123 1.12 7.48 -12.93
N ASP A 124 0.04 7.37 -13.71
CA ASP A 124 -0.77 6.15 -13.75
C ASP A 124 0.03 4.91 -14.15
N GLU A 125 1.03 5.05 -15.02
CA GLU A 125 1.85 3.91 -15.45
C GLU A 125 2.75 3.37 -14.35
N LEU A 126 3.15 4.22 -13.40
CA LEU A 126 4.08 3.86 -12.33
C LEU A 126 3.35 3.23 -11.14
N LEU A 127 2.05 3.51 -11.00
CA LEU A 127 1.23 3.11 -9.88
C LEU A 127 0.42 1.85 -10.17
N ASP A 128 0.23 0.99 -9.17
CA ASP A 128 -0.84 0.00 -9.22
C ASP A 128 -2.18 0.74 -9.01
N ALA A 129 -3.12 0.59 -9.94
CA ALA A 129 -4.46 1.17 -9.86
C ALA A 129 -5.23 0.69 -8.61
N ARG A 130 -4.95 -0.53 -8.12
CA ARG A 130 -5.72 -1.17 -7.04
C ARG A 130 -5.10 -1.00 -5.64
N SER A 131 -3.93 -0.39 -5.50
CA SER A 131 -3.27 -0.14 -4.21
C SER A 131 -2.97 1.34 -3.98
N GLU A 132 -2.85 1.73 -2.71
CA GLU A 132 -2.32 3.04 -2.34
C GLU A 132 -0.78 3.07 -2.51
N ASN A 133 -0.22 4.27 -2.65
CA ASN A 133 1.23 4.50 -2.74
C ASN A 133 1.63 5.50 -1.65
N LEU A 134 1.75 5.00 -0.41
CA LEU A 134 1.90 5.85 0.76
C LEU A 134 3.36 6.26 0.99
N LEU A 135 3.56 7.56 1.17
CA LEU A 135 4.71 8.15 1.85
C LEU A 135 4.33 8.34 3.32
N ALA A 136 5.15 7.84 4.25
CA ALA A 136 4.91 8.03 5.68
C ALA A 136 6.12 8.68 6.37
N ALA A 137 5.89 9.36 7.49
CA ALA A 137 6.94 9.88 8.36
C ALA A 137 6.67 9.49 9.81
N VAL A 138 7.72 9.13 10.54
CA VAL A 138 7.66 8.84 11.97
C VAL A 138 8.37 9.97 12.72
N ALA A 139 7.61 10.68 13.54
CA ALA A 139 8.17 11.59 14.54
C ALA A 139 8.19 10.87 15.89
N SER A 140 9.27 11.06 16.65
CA SER A 140 9.43 10.51 18.00
C SER A 140 9.50 11.62 19.04
N GLU A 141 9.10 11.36 20.28
CA GLU A 141 9.32 12.35 21.34
C GLU A 141 10.81 12.68 21.55
N ALA A 142 11.74 11.77 21.26
CA ALA A 142 13.17 12.06 21.25
C ALA A 142 13.53 13.11 20.19
N SER A 143 12.86 13.09 19.03
CA SER A 143 13.05 14.10 17.97
C SER A 143 12.48 15.49 18.32
N ILE A 144 11.68 15.60 19.39
CA ILE A 144 11.08 16.87 19.87
C ILE A 144 11.35 17.19 21.36
N GLY A 145 12.16 16.38 22.07
CA GLY A 145 12.58 16.61 23.46
C GLY A 145 11.68 16.07 24.60
N GLY A 146 10.80 15.10 24.36
CA GLY A 146 9.87 14.50 25.33
C GLY A 146 10.17 13.04 25.77
N THR A 147 9.31 12.47 26.63
CA THR A 147 9.42 11.09 27.17
C THR A 147 8.36 10.11 26.62
N GLY A 148 8.72 9.35 25.58
CA GLY A 148 8.09 8.07 25.22
C GLY A 148 6.75 8.11 24.46
N GLY A 149 6.74 8.61 23.22
CA GLY A 149 5.62 8.53 22.28
C GLY A 149 6.06 8.65 20.81
N HIS A 150 5.20 8.23 19.87
CA HIS A 150 5.41 8.38 18.42
C HIS A 150 4.19 8.99 17.74
N ALA A 151 4.39 9.70 16.64
CA ALA A 151 3.33 10.02 15.70
C ALA A 151 3.75 9.59 14.30
N VAL A 152 2.80 9.03 13.56
CA VAL A 152 2.98 8.67 12.17
C VAL A 152 2.05 9.51 11.33
N ALA A 153 2.59 10.23 10.36
CA ALA A 153 1.81 10.91 9.33
C ALA A 153 2.04 10.21 7.99
N TRP A 154 1.01 10.16 7.14
CA TRP A 154 1.14 9.52 5.84
C TRP A 154 0.28 10.20 4.78
N LEU A 155 0.81 10.25 3.56
CA LEU A 155 0.23 10.89 2.40
C LEU A 155 0.23 9.91 1.22
N ASP A 156 -0.92 9.78 0.56
CA ASP A 156 -0.97 9.30 -0.82
C ASP A 156 -0.98 10.52 -1.75
N LEU A 157 0.18 10.82 -2.34
CA LEU A 157 0.32 11.98 -3.25
C LEU A 157 -0.60 11.86 -4.47
N SER A 158 -0.91 10.63 -4.89
CA SER A 158 -1.75 10.37 -6.06
C SER A 158 -3.24 10.60 -5.80
N SER A 159 -3.69 10.69 -4.54
CA SER A 159 -5.09 11.00 -4.19
C SER A 159 -5.26 12.23 -3.30
N GLY A 160 -4.15 12.80 -2.82
CA GLY A 160 -4.12 13.90 -1.86
C GLY A 160 -4.53 13.49 -0.45
N ARG A 161 -4.79 12.20 -0.18
CA ARG A 161 -5.24 11.74 1.14
C ARG A 161 -4.11 11.90 2.16
N PHE A 162 -4.34 12.72 3.18
CA PHE A 162 -3.38 13.00 4.23
C PHE A 162 -3.97 12.70 5.62
N ALA A 163 -3.28 11.88 6.42
CA ALA A 163 -3.71 11.55 7.76
C ALA A 163 -2.52 11.43 8.73
N VAL A 164 -2.84 11.47 10.02
CA VAL A 164 -1.88 11.36 11.11
C VAL A 164 -2.48 10.58 12.29
N ALA A 165 -1.64 9.85 13.01
CA ALA A 165 -2.04 9.18 14.24
C ALA A 165 -0.88 9.17 15.25
N ALA A 166 -1.19 9.53 16.50
CA ALA A 166 -0.33 9.24 17.63
C ALA A 166 -0.41 7.75 18.00
N THR A 167 0.73 7.18 18.40
CA THR A 167 0.84 5.80 18.86
C THR A 167 1.88 5.69 19.98
N ALA A 168 1.59 4.79 20.93
CA ALA A 168 2.60 4.32 21.87
C ALA A 168 3.68 3.50 21.13
N ALA A 169 4.78 3.20 21.83
CA ALA A 169 5.93 2.50 21.26
C ALA A 169 5.58 1.10 20.73
N ASP A 170 4.72 0.37 21.42
CA ASP A 170 4.24 -0.96 21.06
C ASP A 170 3.31 -0.95 19.83
N GLY A 171 2.56 0.13 19.60
CA GLY A 171 1.65 0.28 18.47
C GLY A 171 2.29 0.69 17.14
N LEU A 172 3.55 1.16 17.16
CA LEU A 172 4.23 1.69 15.96
C LEU A 172 4.32 0.65 14.83
N THR A 173 4.82 -0.54 15.14
CA THR A 173 5.01 -1.62 14.17
C THR A 173 3.68 -2.10 13.58
N ALA A 174 2.62 -2.18 14.40
CA ALA A 174 1.28 -2.55 13.93
C ALA A 174 0.68 -1.48 13.01
N LEU A 175 0.89 -0.19 13.33
CA LEU A 175 0.45 0.92 12.49
C LEU A 175 1.20 0.97 11.15
N LEU A 176 2.52 0.84 11.16
CA LEU A 176 3.32 0.81 9.92
C LEU A 176 2.96 -0.40 9.05
N SER A 177 2.69 -1.56 9.64
CA SER A 177 2.23 -2.75 8.91
C SER A 177 0.82 -2.62 8.34
N ARG A 178 -0.04 -1.82 8.99
CA ARG A 178 -1.35 -1.46 8.44
C ARG A 178 -1.21 -0.56 7.22
N LEU A 179 -0.29 0.39 7.26
CA LEU A 179 -0.09 1.38 6.21
C LEU A 179 0.72 0.82 5.03
N ASP A 180 1.68 -0.07 5.28
CA ASP A 180 2.64 -0.59 4.30
C ASP A 180 3.24 0.53 3.42
N PRO A 181 3.94 1.53 4.03
CA PRO A 181 4.46 2.66 3.28
C PRO A 181 5.52 2.21 2.26
N ARG A 182 5.49 2.82 1.07
CA ARG A 182 6.49 2.63 0.03
C ARG A 182 7.79 3.37 0.32
N GLU A 183 7.69 4.40 1.14
CA GLU A 183 8.83 5.20 1.59
C GLU A 183 8.53 5.73 3.00
N LEU A 184 9.50 5.60 3.91
CA LEU A 184 9.34 5.92 5.33
C LEU A 184 10.39 6.93 5.78
N LEU A 185 9.95 8.16 6.05
CA LEU A 185 10.78 9.27 6.49
C LEU A 185 11.03 9.17 8.00
N VAL A 186 12.29 9.34 8.39
CA VAL A 186 12.73 9.34 9.79
C VAL A 186 13.78 10.42 10.01
N ALA A 187 13.93 10.89 11.25
CA ALA A 187 15.06 11.72 11.61
C ALA A 187 16.36 10.91 11.48
N GLU A 188 17.45 11.55 11.05
CA GLU A 188 18.77 10.92 10.91
C GLU A 188 19.20 10.15 12.18
N GLU A 189 18.90 10.69 13.36
CA GLU A 189 19.27 10.09 14.64
C GLU A 189 18.40 8.86 15.00
N ASP A 190 17.23 8.70 14.36
CA ASP A 190 16.24 7.65 14.66
C ASP A 190 16.31 6.45 13.69
N GLN A 191 17.26 6.44 12.75
CA GLN A 191 17.31 5.44 11.68
C GLN A 191 17.55 4.00 12.19
N SER A 192 18.20 3.84 13.34
CA SER A 192 18.50 2.55 13.98
C SER A 192 17.51 2.16 15.08
N ARG A 193 16.40 2.88 15.22
CA ARG A 193 15.42 2.69 16.30
C ARG A 193 14.73 1.32 16.22
N ASP A 194 14.49 0.73 17.39
CA ASP A 194 13.70 -0.48 17.54
C ASP A 194 12.26 -0.29 17.01
N GLY A 195 11.75 -1.30 16.31
CA GLY A 195 10.43 -1.25 15.67
C GLY A 195 10.43 -0.70 14.23
N LEU A 196 11.57 -0.23 13.70
CA LEU A 196 11.72 0.18 12.31
C LEU A 196 12.50 -0.81 11.42
N THR A 197 13.06 -1.87 12.03
CA THR A 197 13.95 -2.83 11.35
C THR A 197 13.30 -3.51 10.14
N GLU A 198 11.98 -3.73 10.13
CA GLU A 198 11.27 -4.33 8.99
C GLU A 198 11.20 -3.42 7.76
N TRP A 199 11.38 -2.11 7.93
CA TRP A 199 11.32 -1.11 6.86
C TRP A 199 12.68 -0.55 6.50
N HIS A 200 13.79 -1.16 6.94
CA HIS A 200 15.15 -0.64 6.77
C HIS A 200 15.44 -0.20 5.31
N ASP A 201 15.10 -1.04 4.33
CA ASP A 201 15.32 -0.76 2.90
C ASP A 201 14.42 0.36 2.33
N ARG A 202 13.43 0.81 3.09
CA ARG A 202 12.49 1.89 2.73
C ARG A 202 12.70 3.16 3.54
N LEU A 203 13.66 3.18 4.48
CA LEU A 203 13.95 4.33 5.33
C LEU A 203 14.59 5.47 4.53
N VAL A 204 14.15 6.68 4.84
CA VAL A 204 14.73 7.92 4.31
C VAL A 204 15.10 8.81 5.48
N PRO A 205 16.40 8.91 5.82
CA PRO A 205 16.83 9.84 6.84
C PRO A 205 16.68 11.28 6.32
N LEU A 206 16.07 12.13 7.13
CA LEU A 206 16.03 13.58 6.92
C LEU A 206 16.66 14.27 8.13
N ALA A 207 17.19 15.47 7.89
CA ALA A 207 17.70 16.32 8.96
C ALA A 207 16.60 16.58 10.01
N SER A 208 16.95 16.52 11.29
CA SER A 208 15.99 16.65 12.41
C SER A 208 15.22 17.98 12.42
N ARG A 209 15.71 19.03 11.74
CA ARG A 209 14.96 20.28 11.47
C ARG A 209 13.64 20.08 10.72
N SER A 210 13.49 18.96 9.99
CA SER A 210 12.27 18.61 9.27
C SER A 210 11.18 18.08 10.21
N PHE A 211 11.55 17.61 11.40
CA PHE A 211 10.68 17.01 12.42
C PHE A 211 10.38 17.95 13.60
N THR A 212 10.38 19.27 13.38
CA THR A 212 10.01 20.23 14.43
C THR A 212 8.51 20.53 14.42
N ALA A 213 7.89 20.64 15.60
CA ALA A 213 6.46 20.94 15.71
C ALA A 213 6.10 22.31 15.10
N GLU A 214 6.87 23.35 15.45
CA GLU A 214 6.67 24.70 14.90
C GLU A 214 6.85 24.74 13.38
N GLY A 215 7.90 24.09 12.86
CA GLY A 215 8.14 23.97 11.44
C GLY A 215 7.03 23.18 10.73
N GLY A 216 6.48 22.16 11.37
CA GLY A 216 5.38 21.36 10.85
C GLY A 216 4.06 22.14 10.76
N VAL A 217 3.69 22.87 11.82
CA VAL A 217 2.53 23.77 11.81
C VAL A 217 2.65 24.79 10.67
N ARG A 218 3.80 25.47 10.56
CA ARG A 218 4.03 26.44 9.50
C ARG A 218 3.85 25.84 8.10
N ARG A 219 4.45 24.68 7.83
CA ARG A 219 4.32 23.99 6.53
C ARG A 219 2.88 23.58 6.24
N LEU A 220 2.13 23.11 7.25
CA LEU A 220 0.71 22.78 7.09
C LEU A 220 -0.11 24.03 6.73
N LEU A 221 0.07 25.13 7.45
CA LEU A 221 -0.61 26.40 7.18
C LEU A 221 -0.29 26.91 5.76
N GLU A 222 0.98 26.88 5.37
CA GLU A 222 1.42 27.27 4.03
C GLU A 222 0.85 26.36 2.93
N ALA A 223 0.78 25.04 3.18
CA ALA A 223 0.29 24.06 2.22
C ALA A 223 -1.22 24.20 1.96
N TYR A 224 -2.01 24.43 3.01
CA TYR A 224 -3.46 24.62 2.90
C TYR A 224 -3.86 26.07 2.60
N GLY A 225 -2.95 27.04 2.72
CA GLY A 225 -3.25 28.46 2.53
C GLY A 225 -4.19 29.03 3.60
N ILE A 226 -4.09 28.53 4.84
CA ILE A 226 -4.96 28.93 5.97
C ILE A 226 -4.15 29.57 7.10
N ALA A 227 -4.81 30.35 7.95
CA ALA A 227 -4.18 31.03 9.08
C ALA A 227 -4.08 30.17 10.36
N THR A 228 -4.97 29.20 10.53
CA THR A 228 -5.02 28.29 11.69
C THR A 228 -5.47 26.89 11.28
N LEU A 229 -5.02 25.87 12.02
CA LEU A 229 -5.43 24.47 11.85
C LEU A 229 -6.77 24.14 12.54
N ASP A 230 -7.34 25.05 13.34
CA ASP A 230 -8.55 24.80 14.14
C ASP A 230 -9.74 24.29 13.31
N GLY A 231 -9.83 24.68 12.03
CA GLY A 231 -10.85 24.22 11.11
C GLY A 231 -10.74 22.74 10.71
N PHE A 232 -9.57 22.13 10.88
CA PHE A 232 -9.34 20.69 10.64
C PHE A 232 -9.34 19.87 11.93
N GLY A 233 -9.23 20.53 13.08
CA GLY A 233 -9.22 19.93 14.41
C GLY A 233 -7.94 20.26 15.17
N SER A 234 -7.83 19.69 16.38
CA SER A 234 -6.66 19.86 17.23
C SER A 234 -5.67 18.72 17.03
N PHE A 235 -4.42 19.08 16.70
CA PHE A 235 -3.31 18.16 16.48
C PHE A 235 -2.25 18.37 17.55
N GLU A 236 -1.65 17.28 18.00
CA GLU A 236 -0.55 17.32 18.97
C GLU A 236 0.76 17.78 18.31
N PRO A 237 1.71 18.35 19.08
CA PRO A 237 2.98 18.82 18.54
C PRO A 237 3.74 17.75 17.72
N LEU A 238 3.72 16.50 18.18
CA LEU A 238 4.36 15.37 17.52
C LEU A 238 3.66 14.98 16.21
N GLU A 239 2.32 15.08 16.17
CA GLU A 239 1.52 14.86 14.96
C GLU A 239 1.84 15.92 13.90
N CYS A 240 1.95 17.19 14.32
CA CYS A 240 2.37 18.30 13.46
C CYS A 240 3.80 18.11 12.93
N ALA A 241 4.73 17.63 13.76
CA ALA A 241 6.10 17.33 13.35
C ALA A 241 6.16 16.26 12.25
N ALA A 242 5.46 15.14 12.43
CA ALA A 242 5.41 14.06 11.44
C ALA A 242 4.78 14.54 10.12
N ALA A 243 3.65 15.25 10.20
CA ALA A 243 2.97 15.78 9.01
C ALA A 243 3.85 16.85 8.30
N GLY A 244 4.55 17.67 9.08
CA GLY A 244 5.53 18.63 8.59
C GLY A 244 6.65 17.99 7.80
N ALA A 245 7.22 16.88 8.27
CA ALA A 245 8.28 16.16 7.58
C ALA A 245 7.81 15.56 6.25
N VAL A 246 6.59 15.02 6.19
CA VAL A 246 5.97 14.57 4.92
C VAL A 246 5.91 15.73 3.93
N LEU A 247 5.41 16.89 4.35
CA LEU A 247 5.30 18.06 3.47
C LEU A 247 6.65 18.61 3.04
N ASP A 248 7.64 18.63 3.92
CA ASP A 248 9.00 19.06 3.61
C ASP A 248 9.61 18.21 2.49
N TYR A 249 9.43 16.89 2.59
CA TYR A 249 9.90 15.94 1.57
C TYR A 249 9.13 16.04 0.26
N VAL A 250 7.82 16.25 0.32
CA VAL A 250 6.99 16.50 -0.88
C VAL A 250 7.44 17.78 -1.59
N LEU A 251 7.65 18.88 -0.87
CA LEU A 251 8.15 20.13 -1.46
C LEU A 251 9.53 19.94 -2.10
N LEU A 252 10.42 19.16 -1.48
CA LEU A 252 11.73 18.82 -2.02
C LEU A 252 11.61 18.00 -3.33
N THR A 253 10.82 16.93 -3.32
CA THR A 253 10.70 16.00 -4.45
C THR A 253 9.91 16.58 -5.62
N GLN A 254 8.90 17.41 -5.32
CA GLN A 254 8.08 18.09 -6.31
C GLN A 254 8.63 19.48 -6.71
N LYS A 255 9.83 19.85 -6.24
CA LYS A 255 10.54 21.11 -6.55
C LYS A 255 9.67 22.35 -6.36
N GLY A 256 8.98 22.41 -5.21
CA GLY A 256 8.14 23.53 -4.81
C GLY A 256 6.72 23.52 -5.38
N ALA A 257 6.37 22.58 -6.28
CA ALA A 257 4.99 22.39 -6.70
C ALA A 257 4.14 21.93 -5.51
N ARG A 258 2.97 22.56 -5.34
CA ARG A 258 2.06 22.30 -4.23
C ARG A 258 0.98 21.31 -4.69
N PRO A 259 0.97 20.06 -4.19
CA PRO A 259 -0.13 19.15 -4.49
C PRO A 259 -1.42 19.64 -3.86
N GLN A 260 -2.55 19.29 -4.48
CA GLN A 260 -3.83 19.40 -3.78
C GLN A 260 -3.91 18.32 -2.70
N LEU A 261 -4.10 18.77 -1.46
CA LEU A 261 -4.19 17.92 -0.29
C LEU A 261 -5.63 17.93 0.22
N GLN A 262 -6.13 16.74 0.54
CA GLN A 262 -7.35 16.62 1.34
C GLN A 262 -7.05 17.13 2.77
N PRO A 263 -8.06 17.63 3.49
CA PRO A 263 -7.88 18.05 4.89
C PRO A 263 -7.17 16.97 5.72
N LEU A 264 -6.20 17.39 6.53
CA LEU A 264 -5.47 16.48 7.41
C LEU A 264 -6.44 15.83 8.40
N VAL A 265 -6.48 14.49 8.42
CA VAL A 265 -7.35 13.74 9.32
C VAL A 265 -6.56 13.08 10.43
N ARG A 266 -6.94 13.34 11.69
CA ARG A 266 -6.44 12.59 12.84
C ARG A 266 -7.16 11.24 12.95
N GLU A 267 -6.43 10.14 12.80
CA GLU A 267 -6.92 8.78 13.09
C GLU A 267 -6.61 8.43 14.56
N GLY A 268 -7.63 8.11 15.35
CA GLY A 268 -7.47 7.81 16.78
C GLY A 268 -6.90 6.42 17.06
N ALA A 269 -6.10 6.30 18.11
CA ALA A 269 -5.31 5.12 18.49
C ALA A 269 -6.09 3.79 18.64
N ASN A 270 -7.41 3.85 18.91
CA ASN A 270 -8.26 2.67 19.16
C ASN A 270 -9.44 2.54 18.18
N ARG A 271 -9.39 3.17 17.01
CA ARG A 271 -10.48 3.10 16.00
C ARG A 271 -10.44 1.87 15.10
N HIS A 272 -9.32 1.15 15.11
CA HIS A 272 -9.07 0.01 14.24
C HIS A 272 -8.67 -1.22 15.04
N LEU A 273 -9.02 -2.39 14.53
CA LEU A 273 -8.55 -3.68 15.02
C LEU A 273 -7.02 -3.72 14.86
N LEU A 274 -6.31 -3.89 15.96
CA LEU A 274 -4.86 -4.03 15.95
C LEU A 274 -4.49 -5.44 15.49
N LEU A 275 -3.63 -5.48 14.47
CA LEU A 275 -3.08 -6.68 13.86
C LEU A 275 -1.57 -6.47 13.73
N ASP A 276 -0.79 -7.29 14.43
CA ASP A 276 0.66 -7.27 14.33
C ASP A 276 1.13 -7.80 12.94
N PRO A 277 2.39 -7.56 12.54
CA PRO A 277 2.89 -7.97 11.22
C PRO A 277 2.76 -9.48 11.00
N ALA A 278 3.07 -10.27 12.05
CA ALA A 278 3.00 -11.72 12.01
C ALA A 278 1.59 -12.21 11.72
N THR A 279 0.57 -11.67 12.40
CA THR A 279 -0.84 -11.99 12.18
C THR A 279 -1.27 -11.65 10.76
N ARG A 280 -0.91 -10.47 10.24
CA ARG A 280 -1.26 -10.05 8.88
C ARG A 280 -0.72 -11.02 7.83
N ARG A 281 0.53 -11.45 8.00
CA ARG A 281 1.20 -12.43 7.14
C ARG A 281 0.58 -13.83 7.27
N ASN A 282 0.37 -14.32 8.50
CA ASN A 282 -0.16 -15.66 8.77
C ASN A 282 -1.61 -15.83 8.29
N LEU A 283 -2.39 -14.75 8.32
CA LEU A 283 -3.76 -14.73 7.80
C LEU A 283 -3.83 -14.44 6.29
N GLU A 284 -2.69 -14.20 5.63
CA GLU A 284 -2.60 -13.94 4.19
C GLU A 284 -3.59 -12.83 3.76
N LEU A 285 -3.63 -11.72 4.51
CA LEU A 285 -4.70 -10.72 4.37
C LEU A 285 -4.69 -10.03 3.00
N THR A 286 -3.52 -9.51 2.62
CA THR A 286 -3.33 -8.78 1.35
C THR A 286 -2.51 -9.60 0.37
N GLU A 287 -1.54 -10.36 0.88
CA GLU A 287 -0.59 -11.19 0.12
C GLU A 287 -0.56 -12.61 0.67
N ALA A 288 -0.31 -13.58 -0.21
CA ALA A 288 -0.10 -14.97 0.16
C ALA A 288 1.32 -15.20 0.71
N LEU A 289 1.52 -16.27 1.46
CA LEU A 289 2.86 -16.63 2.00
C LEU A 289 3.90 -16.89 0.91
N ALA A 290 3.45 -17.40 -0.26
CA ALA A 290 4.30 -17.60 -1.44
C ALA A 290 4.63 -16.28 -2.18
N GLY A 291 4.12 -15.15 -1.70
CA GLY A 291 4.23 -13.84 -2.32
C GLY A 291 3.07 -13.53 -3.28
N GLY A 292 2.81 -12.24 -3.45
CA GLY A 292 1.81 -11.73 -4.37
C GLY A 292 0.37 -11.88 -3.86
N ARG A 293 -0.56 -11.38 -4.69
CA ARG A 293 -1.97 -11.23 -4.29
C ARG A 293 -2.79 -12.53 -4.42
N ALA A 294 -2.44 -13.42 -5.35
CA ALA A 294 -3.23 -14.62 -5.60
C ALA A 294 -3.17 -15.56 -4.37
N GLY A 295 -4.34 -15.99 -3.87
CA GLY A 295 -4.43 -16.82 -2.67
C GLY A 295 -4.62 -16.04 -1.36
N SER A 296 -4.62 -14.71 -1.38
CA SER A 296 -4.90 -13.88 -0.20
C SER A 296 -6.40 -13.67 0.06
N LEU A 297 -6.75 -13.22 1.28
CA LEU A 297 -8.12 -12.80 1.61
C LEU A 297 -8.59 -11.70 0.66
N LEU A 298 -7.75 -10.69 0.41
CA LEU A 298 -8.05 -9.58 -0.49
C LEU A 298 -8.39 -10.09 -1.91
N ALA A 299 -7.69 -11.10 -2.43
CA ALA A 299 -8.04 -11.68 -3.73
C ALA A 299 -9.39 -12.41 -3.70
N ALA A 300 -9.68 -13.14 -2.61
CA ALA A 300 -10.92 -13.88 -2.48
C ALA A 300 -12.16 -12.95 -2.47
N VAL A 301 -12.06 -11.80 -1.79
CA VAL A 301 -13.20 -10.91 -1.51
C VAL A 301 -13.30 -9.66 -2.39
N ASP A 302 -12.30 -9.40 -3.25
CA ASP A 302 -12.37 -8.25 -4.14
C ASP A 302 -13.27 -8.50 -5.36
N ARG A 303 -14.40 -7.79 -5.41
CA ARG A 303 -15.32 -7.70 -6.56
C ARG A 303 -15.59 -6.24 -6.97
N THR A 304 -14.70 -5.34 -6.57
CA THR A 304 -14.75 -3.91 -6.91
C THR A 304 -14.45 -3.71 -8.39
N LEU A 305 -15.13 -2.73 -8.99
CA LEU A 305 -15.08 -2.46 -10.42
C LEU A 305 -14.27 -1.21 -10.76
N SER A 306 -14.05 -0.32 -9.79
CA SER A 306 -13.29 0.91 -9.94
C SER A 306 -11.96 0.86 -9.19
N PRO A 307 -10.92 1.57 -9.66
CA PRO A 307 -9.64 1.71 -8.95
C PRO A 307 -9.79 2.29 -7.54
N GLY A 308 -10.59 3.35 -7.38
CA GLY A 308 -10.87 3.96 -6.07
C GLY A 308 -11.58 3.00 -5.12
N GLY A 309 -12.52 2.19 -5.62
CA GLY A 309 -13.17 1.12 -4.86
C GLY A 309 -12.18 0.05 -4.40
N ALA A 310 -11.27 -0.39 -5.27
CA ALA A 310 -10.25 -1.38 -4.93
C ALA A 310 -9.29 -0.87 -3.82
N ARG A 311 -8.80 0.37 -3.93
CA ARG A 311 -7.99 1.02 -2.88
C ARG A 311 -8.77 1.16 -1.57
N ARG A 312 -10.07 1.49 -1.65
CA ARG A 312 -10.94 1.56 -0.48
C ARG A 312 -11.12 0.19 0.19
N LEU A 313 -11.36 -0.87 -0.58
CA LEU A 313 -11.47 -2.23 -0.05
C LEU A 313 -10.19 -2.65 0.67
N TRP A 314 -9.03 -2.40 0.05
CA TRP A 314 -7.74 -2.68 0.64
C TRP A 314 -7.62 -2.06 2.04
N ARG A 315 -7.96 -0.78 2.17
CA ARG A 315 -7.94 -0.07 3.48
C ARG A 315 -8.90 -0.64 4.49
N ASP A 316 -10.12 -0.94 4.07
CA ASP A 316 -11.17 -1.44 4.95
C ASP A 316 -10.79 -2.81 5.53
N LEU A 317 -10.04 -3.64 4.77
CA LEU A 317 -9.48 -4.91 5.24
C LEU A 317 -8.16 -4.73 6.02
N ALA A 318 -7.31 -3.79 5.63
CA ALA A 318 -6.04 -3.54 6.30
C ALA A 318 -6.26 -2.95 7.71
N GLY A 319 -7.31 -2.16 7.90
CA GLY A 319 -7.72 -1.61 9.19
C GLY A 319 -9.22 -1.78 9.45
N PRO A 320 -9.69 -2.97 9.84
CA PRO A 320 -11.08 -3.19 10.28
C PRO A 320 -11.42 -2.23 11.43
N LEU A 321 -12.66 -1.78 11.52
CA LEU A 321 -13.06 -0.79 12.53
C LEU A 321 -13.37 -1.46 13.87
N THR A 322 -13.27 -0.71 14.96
CA THR A 322 -13.75 -1.12 16.30
C THR A 322 -15.04 -0.40 16.70
N ALA A 323 -15.33 0.76 16.09
CA ALA A 323 -16.54 1.53 16.38
C ALA A 323 -17.80 0.88 15.79
N ARG A 324 -18.65 0.31 16.64
CA ARG A 324 -19.87 -0.43 16.27
C ARG A 324 -20.78 0.34 15.31
N GLU A 325 -21.04 1.62 15.57
CA GLU A 325 -21.93 2.43 14.73
C GLU A 325 -21.34 2.65 13.33
N ALA A 326 -20.02 2.78 13.23
CA ALA A 326 -19.35 2.94 11.95
C ALA A 326 -19.39 1.65 11.12
N ILE A 327 -19.24 0.49 11.76
CA ILE A 327 -19.41 -0.81 11.11
C ILE A 327 -20.86 -1.03 10.70
N ALA A 328 -21.82 -0.72 11.58
CA ALA A 328 -23.25 -0.83 11.30
C ALA A 328 -23.67 -0.01 10.07
N ARG A 329 -23.11 1.20 9.89
CA ARG A 329 -23.32 2.00 8.68
C ARG A 329 -22.79 1.31 7.41
N ARG A 330 -21.68 0.58 7.48
CA ARG A 330 -21.18 -0.22 6.35
C ARG A 330 -22.12 -1.40 6.07
N HIS A 331 -22.50 -2.16 7.10
CA HIS A 331 -23.45 -3.26 6.97
C HIS A 331 -24.81 -2.82 6.40
N ALA A 332 -25.32 -1.66 6.79
CA ALA A 332 -26.59 -1.14 6.28
C ALA A 332 -26.56 -0.88 4.76
N ARG A 333 -25.42 -0.42 4.22
CA ARG A 333 -25.25 -0.21 2.77
C ARG A 333 -25.19 -1.54 2.02
N VAL A 334 -24.45 -2.52 2.56
CA VAL A 334 -24.39 -3.87 1.98
C VAL A 334 -25.79 -4.50 2.00
N GLN A 335 -26.49 -4.46 3.13
CA GLN A 335 -27.85 -4.98 3.27
C GLN A 335 -28.81 -4.38 2.24
N ALA A 336 -28.82 -3.05 2.10
CA ALA A 336 -29.69 -2.37 1.14
C ALA A 336 -29.46 -2.84 -0.31
N LEU A 337 -28.21 -3.12 -0.68
CA LEU A 337 -27.85 -3.63 -2.02
C LEU A 337 -28.06 -5.14 -2.17
N VAL A 338 -28.03 -5.92 -1.08
CA VAL A 338 -28.42 -7.34 -1.10
C VAL A 338 -29.91 -7.46 -1.38
N GLU A 339 -30.74 -6.68 -0.68
CA GLU A 339 -32.21 -6.65 -0.82
C GLU A 339 -32.65 -6.07 -2.18
N ALA A 340 -31.99 -5.02 -2.66
CA ALA A 340 -32.32 -4.37 -3.93
C ALA A 340 -31.46 -4.90 -5.10
N ALA A 341 -31.68 -6.15 -5.52
CA ALA A 341 -30.87 -6.81 -6.54
C ALA A 341 -30.77 -6.05 -7.88
N GLU A 342 -31.86 -5.44 -8.35
CA GLU A 342 -31.82 -4.62 -9.59
C GLU A 342 -31.02 -3.33 -9.41
N CYS A 343 -31.16 -2.66 -8.27
CA CYS A 343 -30.34 -1.50 -7.92
C CYS A 343 -28.85 -1.88 -7.92
N ARG A 344 -28.49 -3.00 -7.29
CA ARG A 344 -27.11 -3.52 -7.27
C ARG A 344 -26.58 -3.79 -8.67
N ARG A 345 -27.34 -4.46 -9.55
CA ARG A 345 -26.94 -4.74 -10.93
C ARG A 345 -26.70 -3.45 -11.73
N ARG A 346 -27.63 -2.49 -11.66
CA ARG A 346 -27.52 -1.20 -12.35
C ARG A 346 -26.34 -0.39 -11.83
N LEU A 347 -26.18 -0.29 -10.51
CA LEU A 347 -25.05 0.38 -9.87
C LEU A 347 -23.71 -0.21 -10.34
N ARG A 348 -23.56 -1.54 -10.31
CA ARG A 348 -22.34 -2.22 -10.78
C ARG A 348 -22.08 -1.98 -12.26
N ARG A 349 -23.11 -1.88 -13.11
CA ARG A 349 -22.94 -1.52 -14.52
C ARG A 349 -22.36 -0.12 -14.67
N CYS A 350 -22.91 0.88 -13.98
CA CYS A 350 -22.42 2.26 -14.03
C CYS A 350 -20.97 2.36 -13.50
N LEU A 351 -20.66 1.70 -12.38
CA LEU A 351 -19.34 1.74 -11.76
C LEU A 351 -18.23 1.11 -12.61
N ARG A 352 -18.56 0.20 -13.54
CA ARG A 352 -17.57 -0.38 -14.47
C ARG A 352 -16.98 0.66 -15.42
N GLU A 353 -17.75 1.70 -15.74
CA GLU A 353 -17.34 2.79 -16.64
C GLU A 353 -16.66 3.95 -15.88
N LEU A 354 -16.45 3.81 -14.57
CA LEU A 354 -15.86 4.85 -13.73
C LEU A 354 -14.32 4.87 -13.86
N PRO A 355 -13.70 5.93 -14.42
CA PRO A 355 -12.26 6.04 -14.49
C PRO A 355 -11.63 6.41 -13.14
N ASP A 356 -10.30 6.33 -13.03
CA ASP A 356 -9.55 6.78 -11.84
C ASP A 356 -9.40 8.31 -11.79
N TRP A 357 -10.53 9.00 -11.71
CA TRP A 357 -10.55 10.45 -11.69
C TRP A 357 -9.96 11.06 -10.40
N GLU A 358 -9.85 10.30 -9.31
CA GLU A 358 -9.16 10.75 -8.08
C GLU A 358 -7.67 11.01 -8.38
N ARG A 359 -7.00 10.08 -9.08
CA ARG A 359 -5.61 10.27 -9.53
C ARG A 359 -5.48 11.29 -10.66
N ALA A 360 -6.47 11.38 -11.53
CA ALA A 360 -6.53 12.42 -12.56
C ALA A 360 -6.53 13.82 -11.93
N LEU A 361 -7.34 14.05 -10.89
CA LEU A 361 -7.38 15.33 -10.16
C LEU A 361 -6.03 15.67 -9.53
N ALA A 362 -5.35 14.70 -8.89
CA ALA A 362 -4.03 14.93 -8.30
C ALA A 362 -2.98 15.32 -9.37
N ARG A 363 -2.98 14.66 -10.54
CA ARG A 363 -2.10 15.02 -11.66
C ARG A 363 -2.40 16.41 -12.21
N LEU A 364 -3.67 16.74 -12.41
CA LEU A 364 -4.09 18.07 -12.85
C LEU A 364 -3.62 19.13 -11.85
N GLY A 365 -3.77 18.88 -10.54
CA GLY A 365 -3.34 19.80 -9.49
C GLY A 365 -1.83 20.03 -9.44
N LEU A 366 -1.04 19.05 -9.87
CA LEU A 366 0.43 19.15 -9.97
C LEU A 366 0.92 19.67 -11.33
N GLY A 367 0.02 20.06 -12.24
CA GLY A 367 0.38 20.50 -13.59
C GLY A 367 0.96 19.39 -14.47
N ARG A 368 0.71 18.12 -14.12
CA ARG A 368 1.17 16.92 -14.86
C ARG A 368 0.04 16.21 -15.60
N GLY A 369 -1.19 16.65 -15.38
CA GLY A 369 -2.35 16.10 -16.05
C GLY A 369 -2.44 16.52 -17.51
N GLY A 370 -3.16 15.74 -18.31
CA GLY A 370 -3.38 16.00 -19.72
C GLY A 370 -4.86 15.96 -20.13
N PRO A 371 -5.14 16.04 -21.45
CA PRO A 371 -6.51 15.98 -21.96
C PRO A 371 -7.27 14.72 -21.54
N ARG A 372 -6.57 13.59 -21.44
CA ARG A 372 -7.14 12.32 -20.94
C ARG A 372 -7.64 12.41 -19.50
N ASP A 373 -6.96 13.17 -18.64
CA ASP A 373 -7.36 13.38 -17.24
C ASP A 373 -8.63 14.22 -17.14
N LEU A 374 -8.74 15.28 -17.96
CA LEU A 374 -9.98 16.04 -18.10
C LEU A 374 -11.12 15.17 -18.65
N GLY A 375 -10.81 14.29 -19.60
CA GLY A 375 -11.73 13.27 -20.11
C GLY A 375 -12.20 12.29 -19.04
N ALA A 376 -11.32 11.89 -18.13
CA ALA A 376 -11.67 11.05 -16.99
C ALA A 376 -12.63 11.76 -16.03
N VAL A 377 -12.39 13.04 -15.73
CA VAL A 377 -13.31 13.86 -14.90
C VAL A 377 -14.67 14.00 -15.57
N ARG A 378 -14.71 14.29 -16.88
CA ARG A 378 -15.94 14.36 -17.68
C ARG A 378 -16.74 13.06 -17.57
N GLN A 379 -16.09 11.92 -17.77
CA GLN A 379 -16.74 10.61 -17.73
C GLN A 379 -17.23 10.27 -16.32
N ALA A 380 -16.43 10.56 -15.29
CA ALA A 380 -16.81 10.30 -13.90
C ALA A 380 -18.03 11.12 -13.47
N LEU A 381 -18.16 12.38 -13.91
CA LEU A 381 -19.35 13.20 -13.66
C LEU A 381 -20.60 12.62 -14.33
N ALA A 382 -20.49 12.08 -15.54
CA ALA A 382 -21.59 11.39 -16.21
C ALA A 382 -22.02 10.12 -15.44
N VAL A 383 -21.05 9.31 -15.01
CA VAL A 383 -21.31 8.11 -14.18
C VAL A 383 -21.94 8.51 -12.84
N ALA A 384 -21.47 9.58 -12.20
CA ALA A 384 -22.05 10.08 -10.94
C ALA A 384 -23.53 10.47 -11.10
N ALA A 385 -23.91 11.07 -12.24
CA ALA A 385 -25.31 11.38 -12.55
C ALA A 385 -26.18 10.12 -12.70
N GLU A 386 -25.69 9.11 -13.42
CA GLU A 386 -26.39 7.83 -13.55
C GLU A 386 -26.55 7.13 -12.19
N VAL A 387 -25.48 7.08 -11.39
CA VAL A 387 -25.51 6.49 -10.05
C VAL A 387 -26.50 7.23 -9.16
N THR A 388 -26.52 8.56 -9.21
CA THR A 388 -27.48 9.38 -8.46
C THR A 388 -28.92 9.02 -8.80
N ALA A 389 -29.23 8.79 -10.07
CA ALA A 389 -30.55 8.34 -10.52
C ALA A 389 -30.87 6.90 -10.08
N VAL A 390 -29.88 6.00 -10.03
CA VAL A 390 -30.05 4.63 -9.53
C VAL A 390 -30.34 4.61 -8.03
N LEU A 391 -29.74 5.53 -7.27
CA LEU A 391 -29.93 5.61 -5.81
C LEU A 391 -31.23 6.29 -5.39
N ALA A 392 -31.93 6.98 -6.29
CA ALA A 392 -33.15 7.71 -5.97
C ALA A 392 -34.25 6.77 -5.43
N GLY A 393 -34.77 7.08 -4.24
CA GLY A 393 -35.84 6.30 -3.62
C GLY A 393 -35.37 4.96 -3.05
N THR A 394 -34.06 4.79 -2.84
CA THR A 394 -33.49 3.61 -2.17
C THR A 394 -33.51 3.74 -0.65
N ALA A 395 -33.00 2.73 0.06
CA ALA A 395 -32.94 2.73 1.52
C ALA A 395 -32.12 3.93 2.07
N PRO A 396 -32.43 4.45 3.26
CA PRO A 396 -31.78 5.65 3.83
C PRO A 396 -30.25 5.60 3.87
N ALA A 397 -29.67 4.41 4.08
CA ALA A 397 -28.22 4.23 4.13
C ALA A 397 -27.50 4.51 2.79
N LEU A 398 -28.21 4.33 1.66
CA LEU A 398 -27.73 4.64 0.32
C LEU A 398 -28.12 6.07 -0.10
N GLU A 399 -29.33 6.50 0.25
CA GLU A 399 -29.82 7.87 -0.04
C GLU A 399 -28.93 8.93 0.62
N ALA A 400 -28.41 8.68 1.83
CA ALA A 400 -27.48 9.59 2.50
C ALA A 400 -26.16 9.83 1.72
N LEU A 401 -25.79 8.94 0.80
CA LEU A 401 -24.62 9.11 -0.08
C LEU A 401 -24.95 9.90 -1.36
N ARG A 402 -26.23 10.09 -1.67
CA ARG A 402 -26.67 10.79 -2.89
C ARG A 402 -26.34 12.29 -2.86
N ALA A 403 -26.33 12.89 -1.68
CA ALA A 403 -26.05 14.32 -1.50
C ALA A 403 -24.66 14.73 -2.03
N ASP A 404 -23.61 13.98 -1.70
CA ASP A 404 -22.24 14.24 -2.19
C ASP A 404 -22.17 14.18 -3.72
N LEU A 405 -22.89 13.24 -4.34
CA LEU A 405 -22.92 13.06 -5.78
C LEU A 405 -23.68 14.20 -6.47
N MET A 406 -24.84 14.59 -5.92
CA MET A 406 -25.59 15.74 -6.42
C MET A 406 -24.77 17.03 -6.37
N ALA A 407 -24.07 17.28 -5.26
CA ALA A 407 -23.23 18.45 -5.12
C ALA A 407 -22.16 18.52 -6.22
N ALA A 408 -21.55 17.39 -6.59
CA ALA A 408 -20.58 17.33 -7.67
C ALA A 408 -21.19 17.50 -9.08
N ILE A 409 -22.42 17.03 -9.30
CA ILE A 409 -23.12 17.17 -10.59
C ILE A 409 -23.58 18.61 -10.82
N GLU A 410 -24.10 19.24 -9.77
CA GLU A 410 -24.66 20.59 -9.79
C GLU A 410 -23.58 21.67 -9.68
N VAL A 411 -22.33 21.27 -9.41
CA VAL A 411 -21.24 22.22 -9.23
C VAL A 411 -21.03 23.04 -10.50
N ALA A 412 -21.10 24.35 -10.32
CA ALA A 412 -20.94 25.33 -11.38
C ALA A 412 -19.79 26.27 -11.00
N PRO A 413 -18.61 26.14 -11.64
CA PRO A 413 -17.68 27.26 -11.70
C PRO A 413 -18.37 28.45 -12.40
N THR A 414 -17.76 29.63 -12.34
CA THR A 414 -18.29 30.96 -12.72
C THR A 414 -19.15 31.05 -14.00
N ASP A 415 -19.01 30.10 -14.93
CA ASP A 415 -19.68 30.05 -16.25
C ASP A 415 -20.68 28.88 -16.44
N GLY A 416 -21.23 28.32 -15.35
CA GLY A 416 -22.27 27.29 -15.38
C GLY A 416 -21.77 25.86 -15.08
N PRO A 417 -22.63 24.82 -15.21
CA PRO A 417 -22.32 23.48 -14.73
C PRO A 417 -21.08 22.87 -15.38
N LEU A 418 -20.13 22.41 -14.55
CA LEU A 418 -18.83 21.89 -15.01
C LEU A 418 -19.01 20.69 -15.95
N ALA A 419 -19.92 19.76 -15.62
CA ALA A 419 -20.20 18.59 -16.44
C ALA A 419 -20.62 18.95 -17.87
N ALA A 420 -21.51 19.93 -18.02
CA ALA A 420 -21.97 20.40 -19.33
C ALA A 420 -20.88 21.16 -20.10
N ARG A 421 -20.00 21.89 -19.41
CA ARG A 421 -18.84 22.54 -20.03
C ARG A 421 -17.86 21.50 -20.59
N LEU A 422 -17.45 20.52 -19.78
CA LEU A 422 -16.54 19.46 -20.22
C LEU A 422 -17.12 18.60 -21.35
N ALA A 423 -18.43 18.28 -21.29
CA ALA A 423 -19.11 17.50 -22.33
C ALA A 423 -19.14 18.21 -23.70
N ARG A 424 -19.33 19.54 -23.72
CA ARG A 424 -19.29 20.34 -24.94
C ARG A 424 -17.86 20.56 -25.44
N ALA A 425 -16.92 20.75 -24.53
CA ALA A 425 -15.54 21.11 -24.88
C ALA A 425 -14.71 19.93 -25.38
N LEU A 426 -14.81 18.77 -24.74
CA LEU A 426 -13.91 17.64 -25.01
C LEU A 426 -14.51 16.64 -26.01
N VAL A 427 -13.61 16.04 -26.80
CA VAL A 427 -13.94 14.85 -27.60
C VAL A 427 -14.21 13.64 -26.69
N GLU A 428 -14.77 12.55 -27.25
CA GLU A 428 -15.13 11.37 -26.46
C GLU A 428 -13.92 10.67 -25.84
N THR A 429 -12.87 10.49 -26.63
CA THR A 429 -11.58 9.93 -26.22
C THR A 429 -10.48 10.95 -26.48
N PRO A 430 -10.19 11.85 -25.53
CA PRO A 430 -9.10 12.80 -25.66
C PRO A 430 -7.75 12.08 -25.78
N PRO A 431 -6.78 12.67 -26.50
CA PRO A 431 -5.41 12.17 -26.59
C PRO A 431 -4.75 12.11 -25.20
N ARG A 432 -3.66 11.34 -25.09
CA ARG A 432 -2.93 11.23 -23.82
C ARG A 432 -2.23 12.54 -23.49
N LEU A 433 -1.55 13.12 -24.48
CA LEU A 433 -0.70 14.28 -24.30
C LEU A 433 -1.29 15.49 -25.03
N ALA A 434 -1.19 16.68 -24.42
CA ALA A 434 -1.69 17.91 -25.03
C ALA A 434 -1.02 18.20 -26.40
N ARG A 435 0.26 17.82 -26.56
CA ARG A 435 1.02 18.00 -27.82
C ARG A 435 0.48 17.19 -29.01
N GLU A 436 -0.30 16.15 -28.76
CA GLU A 436 -0.93 15.34 -29.81
C GLU A 436 -2.07 16.12 -30.50
N GLY A 437 -2.65 17.12 -29.81
CA GLY A 437 -3.76 17.94 -30.31
C GLY A 437 -5.07 17.16 -30.45
N GLU A 438 -6.12 17.83 -30.93
CA GLU A 438 -7.43 17.21 -31.20
C GLU A 438 -8.19 16.73 -29.94
N ALA A 439 -7.92 17.36 -28.80
CA ALA A 439 -8.64 17.14 -27.54
C ALA A 439 -9.97 17.89 -27.47
N ILE A 440 -10.02 19.08 -28.07
CA ILE A 440 -11.19 19.96 -28.07
C ILE A 440 -12.11 19.63 -29.26
N ARG A 441 -13.41 19.55 -29.01
CA ARG A 441 -14.45 19.27 -30.00
C ARG A 441 -14.62 20.46 -30.96
N SER A 442 -14.84 20.16 -32.24
CA SER A 442 -15.24 21.18 -33.22
C SER A 442 -16.52 21.90 -32.81
N GLY A 443 -16.58 23.21 -33.02
CA GLY A 443 -17.70 24.07 -32.64
C GLY A 443 -17.64 24.61 -31.20
N TYR A 444 -16.65 24.21 -30.40
CA TYR A 444 -16.46 24.77 -29.06
C TYR A 444 -15.81 26.15 -29.08
N ASP A 445 -14.77 26.34 -29.90
CA ASP A 445 -14.05 27.61 -30.04
C ASP A 445 -13.85 27.97 -31.51
N ALA A 446 -14.42 29.11 -31.92
CA ALA A 446 -14.38 29.53 -33.31
C ALA A 446 -12.97 29.88 -33.81
N ALA A 447 -12.05 30.28 -32.92
CA ALA A 447 -10.67 30.58 -33.32
C ALA A 447 -9.89 29.29 -33.62
N LEU A 448 -10.04 28.28 -32.76
CA LEU A 448 -9.49 26.95 -32.97
C LEU A 448 -10.04 26.29 -34.24
N ASP A 449 -11.35 26.39 -34.47
CA ASP A 449 -11.98 25.84 -35.67
C ASP A 449 -11.45 26.51 -36.96
N ARG A 450 -11.25 27.85 -36.93
CA ARG A 450 -10.64 28.57 -38.05
C ARG A 450 -9.20 28.10 -38.31
N ALA A 451 -8.38 27.98 -37.28
CA ALA A 451 -6.99 27.52 -37.42
C ALA A 451 -6.93 26.08 -37.98
N ARG A 452 -7.77 25.17 -37.48
CA ARG A 452 -7.89 23.79 -38.00
C ARG A 452 -8.37 23.77 -39.45
N SER A 453 -9.35 24.61 -39.80
CA SER A 453 -9.82 24.72 -41.18
C SER A 453 -8.72 25.21 -42.12
N LEU A 454 -7.91 26.19 -41.72
CA LEU A 454 -6.78 26.68 -42.53
C LEU A 454 -5.73 25.58 -42.74
N ARG A 455 -5.41 24.81 -41.69
CA ARG A 455 -4.55 23.63 -41.77
C ARG A 455 -5.08 22.60 -42.77
N ASP A 456 -6.36 22.25 -42.65
CA ASP A 456 -6.95 21.20 -43.48
C ASP A 456 -7.09 21.63 -44.94
N GLN A 457 -7.44 22.91 -45.20
CA GLN A 457 -7.43 23.51 -46.54
C GLN A 457 -6.02 23.55 -47.14
N GLY A 458 -4.99 23.87 -46.35
CA GLY A 458 -3.61 23.85 -46.82
C GLY A 458 -3.16 22.44 -47.26
N ARG A 459 -3.59 21.39 -46.56
CA ARG A 459 -3.32 19.99 -46.98
C ARG A 459 -4.01 19.65 -48.29
N GLN A 460 -5.24 20.13 -48.49
CA GLN A 460 -5.96 19.98 -49.77
C GLN A 460 -5.25 20.74 -50.90
N HIS A 461 -4.72 21.94 -50.64
CA HIS A 461 -3.92 22.69 -51.59
C HIS A 461 -2.62 21.97 -51.97
N ILE A 462 -1.94 21.29 -51.04
CA ILE A 462 -0.77 20.46 -51.36
C ILE A 462 -1.14 19.33 -52.32
N ALA A 463 -2.26 18.63 -52.09
CA ALA A 463 -2.71 17.56 -52.97
C ALA A 463 -3.10 18.07 -54.38
N ALA A 464 -3.72 19.25 -54.44
CA ALA A 464 -4.02 19.93 -55.70
C ALA A 464 -2.73 20.35 -56.43
N LEU A 465 -1.75 20.90 -55.71
CA LEU A 465 -0.46 21.30 -56.26
C LEU A 465 0.32 20.08 -56.78
N GLU A 466 0.33 18.94 -56.07
CA GLU A 466 0.94 17.69 -56.57
C GLU A 466 0.37 17.30 -57.94
N SER A 467 -0.96 17.36 -58.07
CA SER A 467 -1.66 17.01 -59.32
C SER A 467 -1.31 17.99 -60.44
N GLU A 468 -1.21 19.28 -60.12
CA GLU A 468 -0.81 20.31 -61.09
C GLU A 468 0.64 20.14 -61.54
N LEU A 469 1.57 19.92 -60.60
CA LEU A 469 2.98 19.69 -60.88
C LEU A 469 3.18 18.45 -61.75
N ARG A 470 2.40 17.37 -61.54
CA ARG A 470 2.40 16.17 -62.41
C ARG A 470 1.98 16.50 -63.84
N ARG A 471 0.92 17.29 -64.02
CA ARG A 471 0.44 17.69 -65.36
C ARG A 471 1.47 18.55 -66.08
N GLN A 472 2.02 19.55 -65.41
CA GLN A 472 2.96 20.50 -66.01
C GLN A 472 4.31 19.87 -66.38
N THR A 473 4.80 18.92 -65.58
CA THR A 473 6.12 18.28 -65.82
C THR A 473 6.04 17.02 -66.68
N ALA A 474 4.83 16.52 -66.95
CA ALA A 474 4.59 15.21 -67.58
C ALA A 474 5.28 14.02 -66.88
N VAL A 475 5.63 14.17 -65.59
CA VAL A 475 6.23 13.11 -64.76
C VAL A 475 5.15 12.51 -63.86
N ALA A 476 4.51 11.43 -64.33
CA ALA A 476 3.45 10.74 -63.57
C ALA A 476 3.89 10.22 -62.19
N GLN A 477 5.18 9.95 -62.02
CA GLN A 477 5.77 9.40 -60.79
C GLN A 477 6.16 10.48 -59.77
N LEU A 478 5.95 11.76 -60.08
CA LEU A 478 6.22 12.87 -59.17
C LEU A 478 5.34 12.72 -57.91
N LYS A 479 5.93 12.83 -56.72
CA LYS A 479 5.19 12.81 -55.45
C LYS A 479 5.65 13.96 -54.56
N VAL A 480 4.72 14.63 -53.90
CA VAL A 480 5.05 15.53 -52.81
C VAL A 480 5.20 14.69 -51.55
N ARG A 481 6.32 14.84 -50.86
CA ARG A 481 6.63 14.14 -49.60
C ARG A 481 7.09 15.13 -48.56
N HIS A 482 6.91 14.75 -47.29
CA HIS A 482 7.37 15.53 -46.16
C HIS A 482 8.46 14.75 -45.40
N ASN A 483 9.52 15.45 -44.98
CA ASN A 483 10.56 14.91 -44.11
C ASN A 483 10.90 15.96 -43.04
N HIS A 484 11.07 15.52 -41.80
CA HIS A 484 11.36 16.39 -40.66
C HIS A 484 12.59 17.31 -40.82
N MET A 485 13.60 16.91 -41.60
CA MET A 485 14.78 17.75 -41.89
C MET A 485 14.64 18.62 -43.14
N LEU A 486 13.89 18.18 -44.15
CA LEU A 486 13.85 18.85 -45.46
C LEU A 486 12.57 19.65 -45.70
N GLY A 487 11.56 19.47 -44.86
CA GLY A 487 10.22 20.02 -45.06
C GLY A 487 9.45 19.26 -46.12
N TYR A 488 8.51 19.95 -46.78
CA TYR A 488 7.84 19.45 -47.97
C TYR A 488 8.76 19.58 -49.19
N PHE A 489 8.85 18.51 -49.98
CA PHE A 489 9.64 18.48 -51.21
C PHE A 489 8.96 17.64 -52.29
N VAL A 490 9.34 17.92 -53.52
CA VAL A 490 8.95 17.15 -54.70
C VAL A 490 9.98 16.05 -54.94
N GLU A 491 9.55 14.79 -54.98
CA GLU A 491 10.39 13.64 -55.30
C GLU A 491 10.06 13.12 -56.71
N VAL A 492 11.08 12.99 -57.55
CA VAL A 492 11.00 12.41 -58.91
C VAL A 492 12.06 11.33 -59.11
N PRO A 493 11.88 10.40 -60.07
CA PRO A 493 12.91 9.43 -60.44
C PRO A 493 14.20 10.12 -60.88
N ALA A 494 15.37 9.55 -60.52
CA ALA A 494 16.67 10.13 -60.86
C ALA A 494 16.84 10.37 -62.38
N ALA A 495 16.33 9.47 -63.22
CA ALA A 495 16.36 9.58 -64.68
C ALA A 495 15.55 10.75 -65.26
N ARG A 496 14.68 11.38 -64.47
CA ARG A 496 13.85 12.52 -64.87
C ARG A 496 14.26 13.83 -64.18
N ALA A 497 15.33 13.80 -63.37
CA ALA A 497 15.78 14.94 -62.58
C ALA A 497 16.25 16.12 -63.44
N ASP A 498 17.01 15.85 -64.50
CA ASP A 498 17.60 16.88 -65.37
C ASP A 498 16.60 17.45 -66.40
N ALA A 499 15.42 16.83 -66.54
CA ALA A 499 14.35 17.27 -67.43
C ALA A 499 13.36 18.25 -66.74
N LEU A 500 13.59 18.59 -65.47
CA LEU A 500 12.74 19.50 -64.73
C LEU A 500 13.10 20.98 -65.03
N PRO A 501 12.11 21.89 -65.08
CA PRO A 501 12.34 23.33 -65.25
C PRO A 501 13.17 23.95 -64.12
N GLU A 502 13.79 25.10 -64.38
CA GLU A 502 14.65 25.83 -63.41
C GLU A 502 13.98 26.16 -62.07
N ARG A 503 12.64 26.24 -62.02
CA ARG A 503 11.89 26.49 -60.78
C ARG A 503 12.04 25.38 -59.73
N PHE A 504 12.50 24.19 -60.12
CA PHE A 504 12.72 23.07 -59.20
C PHE A 504 14.16 23.13 -58.67
N VAL A 505 14.33 23.60 -57.44
CA VAL A 505 15.65 23.74 -56.81
C VAL A 505 16.05 22.42 -56.15
N ARG A 506 17.06 21.74 -56.69
CA ARG A 506 17.50 20.43 -56.19
C ARG A 506 18.04 20.55 -54.76
N ARG A 507 17.47 19.80 -53.81
CA ARG A 507 17.93 19.75 -52.42
C ARG A 507 18.76 18.52 -52.10
N GLN A 508 18.42 17.37 -52.67
CA GLN A 508 19.12 16.11 -52.38
C GLN A 508 18.99 15.12 -53.54
N GLY A 509 20.08 14.44 -53.89
CA GLY A 509 20.08 13.29 -54.79
C GLY A 509 20.15 11.97 -54.02
N LEU A 510 19.36 10.97 -54.41
CA LEU A 510 19.38 9.59 -53.93
C LEU A 510 19.66 8.65 -55.11
N ALA A 511 20.00 7.39 -54.82
CA ALA A 511 20.34 6.40 -55.86
C ALA A 511 19.26 6.25 -56.94
N ASN A 512 17.98 6.29 -56.57
CA ASN A 512 16.84 6.10 -57.50
C ASN A 512 15.92 7.31 -57.63
N ALA A 513 16.15 8.39 -56.88
CA ALA A 513 15.26 9.54 -56.81
C ALA A 513 16.03 10.85 -56.62
N SER A 514 15.44 11.97 -57.01
CA SER A 514 15.95 13.31 -56.70
C SER A 514 14.85 14.16 -56.06
N ARG A 515 15.22 14.93 -55.04
CA ARG A 515 14.34 15.76 -54.22
C ARG A 515 14.55 17.24 -54.55
N PHE A 516 13.46 17.96 -54.77
CA PHE A 516 13.44 19.36 -55.19
C PHE A 516 12.54 20.20 -54.29
N ALA A 517 12.95 21.44 -54.01
CA ALA A 517 12.12 22.46 -53.41
C ALA A 517 11.47 23.32 -54.51
N VAL A 518 10.27 23.79 -54.22
CA VAL A 518 9.45 24.64 -55.10
C VAL A 518 8.88 25.76 -54.22
N GLU A 519 8.85 26.99 -54.73
CA GLU A 519 8.49 28.18 -53.94
C GLU A 519 7.07 28.08 -53.38
N GLU A 520 6.11 27.71 -54.22
CA GLU A 520 4.69 27.55 -53.86
C GLU A 520 4.50 26.50 -52.73
N LEU A 521 5.30 25.43 -52.74
CA LEU A 521 5.26 24.40 -51.71
C LEU A 521 5.87 24.89 -50.39
N THR A 522 6.89 25.74 -50.47
CA THR A 522 7.54 26.34 -49.30
C THR A 522 6.63 27.38 -48.64
N GLU A 523 5.91 28.18 -49.42
CA GLU A 523 4.90 29.12 -48.92
C GLU A 523 3.74 28.40 -48.24
N LEU A 524 3.22 27.33 -48.87
CA LEU A 524 2.18 26.49 -48.29
C LEU A 524 2.64 25.82 -46.98
N GLU A 525 3.88 25.33 -46.93
CA GLU A 525 4.47 24.77 -45.71
C GLU A 525 4.52 25.78 -44.57
N LEU A 526 4.97 27.02 -44.84
CA LEU A 526 5.02 28.08 -43.84
C LEU A 526 3.61 28.45 -43.33
N ALA A 527 2.62 28.55 -44.23
CA ALA A 527 1.24 28.83 -43.85
C ALA A 527 0.63 27.70 -43.02
N LEU A 528 0.89 26.44 -43.40
CA LEU A 528 0.44 25.26 -42.65
C LEU A 528 1.05 25.19 -41.26
N ASN A 529 2.36 25.37 -41.14
CA ASN A 529 3.05 25.35 -39.85
C ASN A 529 2.51 26.45 -38.92
N ARG A 530 2.27 27.67 -39.43
CA ARG A 530 1.63 28.74 -38.65
C ARG A 530 0.23 28.36 -38.18
N ALA A 531 -0.60 27.80 -39.06
CA ALA A 531 -1.95 27.38 -38.69
C ALA A 531 -1.94 26.23 -37.66
N ASP A 532 -0.99 25.29 -37.78
CA ASP A 532 -0.78 24.21 -36.81
C ASP A 532 -0.33 24.76 -35.44
N ASP A 533 0.61 25.70 -35.43
CA ASP A 533 1.10 26.34 -34.20
C ASP A 533 0.01 27.18 -33.53
N GLU A 534 -0.76 27.96 -34.29
CA GLU A 534 -1.91 28.72 -33.79
C GLU A 534 -3.00 27.81 -33.20
N ALA A 535 -3.33 26.70 -33.90
CA ALA A 535 -4.28 25.73 -33.40
C ALA A 535 -3.81 25.09 -32.10
N ARG A 536 -2.54 24.67 -32.03
CA ARG A 536 -1.95 24.07 -30.82
C ARG A 536 -1.90 25.05 -29.65
N ALA A 537 -1.49 26.29 -29.90
CA ALA A 537 -1.44 27.33 -28.88
C ALA A 537 -2.84 27.63 -28.32
N ARG A 538 -3.84 27.77 -29.20
CA ARG A 538 -5.23 28.01 -28.78
C ARG A 538 -5.80 26.83 -28.01
N GLU A 539 -5.56 25.61 -28.48
CA GLU A 539 -6.00 24.39 -27.79
C GLU A 539 -5.36 24.25 -26.41
N ALA A 540 -4.07 24.58 -26.26
CA ALA A 540 -3.39 24.59 -24.97
C ALA A 540 -4.04 25.57 -23.98
N VAL A 541 -4.38 26.78 -24.42
CA VAL A 541 -5.09 27.77 -23.59
C VAL A 541 -6.45 27.24 -23.14
N LEU A 542 -7.24 26.65 -24.04
CA LEU A 542 -8.55 26.11 -23.69
C LEU A 542 -8.45 24.95 -22.69
N LEU A 543 -7.44 24.08 -22.84
CA LEU A 543 -7.20 22.99 -21.89
C LEU A 543 -6.79 23.50 -20.50
N ASP A 544 -6.00 24.57 -20.44
CA ASP A 544 -5.62 25.22 -19.18
C ASP A 544 -6.82 25.88 -18.48
N GLU A 545 -7.68 26.57 -19.24
CA GLU A 545 -8.95 27.12 -18.74
C GLU A 545 -9.87 26.03 -18.16
N LEU A 546 -9.99 24.88 -18.84
CA LEU A 546 -10.77 23.74 -18.35
C LEU A 546 -10.14 23.13 -17.09
N THR A 547 -8.82 23.01 -17.06
CA THR A 547 -8.08 22.50 -15.89
C THR A 547 -8.30 23.40 -14.69
N THR A 548 -8.16 24.71 -14.85
CA THR A 548 -8.44 25.70 -13.80
C THR A 548 -9.87 25.58 -13.28
N ALA A 549 -10.86 25.42 -14.18
CA ALA A 549 -12.26 25.26 -13.78
C ALA A 549 -12.51 23.95 -12.99
N VAL A 550 -11.82 22.86 -13.32
CA VAL A 550 -11.88 21.60 -12.56
C VAL A 550 -11.24 21.75 -11.18
N LEU A 551 -10.05 22.36 -11.12
CA LEU A 551 -9.29 22.51 -9.88
C LEU A 551 -9.97 23.45 -8.88
N ALA A 552 -10.73 24.43 -9.35
CA ALA A 552 -11.52 25.33 -8.51
C ALA A 552 -12.59 24.62 -7.67
N VAL A 553 -13.00 23.41 -8.06
CA VAL A 553 -14.05 22.62 -7.38
C VAL A 553 -13.58 21.22 -6.97
N ALA A 554 -12.26 21.00 -6.96
CA ALA A 554 -11.67 19.69 -6.79
C ALA A 554 -12.05 19.00 -5.47
N ASP A 555 -12.27 19.74 -4.38
CA ASP A 555 -12.69 19.18 -3.10
C ASP A 555 -14.05 18.48 -3.18
N VAL A 556 -15.00 19.10 -3.90
CA VAL A 556 -16.35 18.55 -4.13
C VAL A 556 -16.24 17.29 -4.99
N LEU A 557 -15.42 17.33 -6.04
CA LEU A 557 -15.17 16.17 -6.90
C LEU A 557 -14.49 15.03 -6.13
N GLY A 558 -13.53 15.33 -5.26
CA GLY A 558 -12.86 14.37 -4.39
C GLY A 558 -13.83 13.74 -3.37
N ALA A 559 -14.77 14.51 -2.82
CA ALA A 559 -15.83 13.98 -1.97
C ALA A 559 -16.72 12.98 -2.71
N ALA A 560 -17.15 13.31 -3.93
CA ALA A 560 -17.90 12.40 -4.78
C ALA A 560 -17.09 11.15 -5.14
N ALA A 561 -15.79 11.26 -5.43
CA ALA A 561 -14.90 10.14 -5.70
C ALA A 561 -14.85 9.15 -4.53
N ARG A 562 -14.66 9.66 -3.31
CA ARG A 562 -14.67 8.85 -2.08
C ARG A 562 -16.02 8.19 -1.85
N THR A 563 -17.12 8.85 -2.22
CA THR A 563 -18.47 8.30 -2.07
C THR A 563 -18.78 7.20 -3.09
N LEU A 564 -18.36 7.37 -4.35
CA LEU A 564 -18.41 6.29 -5.35
C LEU A 564 -17.54 5.08 -4.94
N ALA A 565 -16.36 5.30 -4.38
CA ALA A 565 -15.52 4.21 -3.86
C ALA A 565 -16.21 3.43 -2.72
N LYS A 566 -16.91 4.10 -1.80
CA LYS A 566 -17.71 3.43 -0.74
C LYS A 566 -18.85 2.60 -1.34
N LEU A 567 -19.53 3.12 -2.36
CA LEU A 567 -20.62 2.42 -3.06
C LEU A 567 -20.10 1.18 -3.79
N ASP A 568 -18.94 1.26 -4.43
CA ASP A 568 -18.32 0.13 -5.13
C ASP A 568 -17.95 -1.01 -4.17
N VAL A 569 -17.34 -0.70 -3.02
CA VAL A 569 -17.06 -1.71 -1.98
C VAL A 569 -18.35 -2.34 -1.45
N ALA A 570 -19.37 -1.52 -1.15
CA ALA A 570 -20.66 -2.04 -0.68
C ALA A 570 -21.33 -2.94 -1.74
N ALA A 571 -21.28 -2.54 -3.02
CA ALA A 571 -21.82 -3.32 -4.13
C ALA A 571 -21.03 -4.61 -4.39
N ALA A 572 -19.71 -4.59 -4.18
CA ALA A 572 -18.85 -5.76 -4.28
C ALA A 572 -19.18 -6.80 -3.20
N TRP A 573 -19.29 -6.38 -1.93
CA TRP A 573 -19.66 -7.28 -0.84
C TRP A 573 -21.11 -7.73 -0.90
N ALA A 574 -22.03 -6.88 -1.36
CA ALA A 574 -23.42 -7.27 -1.58
C ALA A 574 -23.55 -8.32 -2.70
N GLU A 575 -22.70 -8.23 -3.74
CA GLU A 575 -22.65 -9.25 -4.79
C GLU A 575 -22.18 -10.60 -4.24
N ILE A 576 -21.08 -10.62 -3.48
CA ILE A 576 -20.60 -11.85 -2.83
C ILE A 576 -21.66 -12.41 -1.89
N ALA A 577 -22.30 -11.57 -1.08
CA ALA A 577 -23.33 -12.03 -0.15
C ALA A 577 -24.52 -12.69 -0.87
N ALA A 578 -24.94 -12.11 -1.99
CA ALA A 578 -26.02 -12.64 -2.81
C ALA A 578 -25.65 -13.94 -3.55
N THR A 579 -24.41 -14.09 -4.02
CA THR A 579 -23.98 -15.26 -4.80
C THR A 579 -23.53 -16.43 -3.93
N ASP A 580 -22.84 -16.14 -2.83
CA ASP A 580 -22.14 -17.13 -2.01
C ASP A 580 -22.86 -17.41 -0.68
N GLY A 581 -24.03 -16.81 -0.47
CA GLY A 581 -24.85 -16.96 0.72
C GLY A 581 -24.11 -16.48 1.98
N TRP A 582 -23.54 -15.28 1.95
CA TRP A 582 -22.95 -14.67 3.14
C TRP A 582 -24.04 -13.94 3.92
N VAL A 583 -23.93 -13.97 5.25
CA VAL A 583 -24.94 -13.44 6.16
C VAL A 583 -24.44 -12.20 6.87
N ARG A 584 -25.36 -11.29 7.18
CA ARG A 584 -25.07 -10.11 7.98
C ARG A 584 -24.74 -10.55 9.41
N PRO A 585 -23.54 -10.25 9.94
CA PRO A 585 -23.22 -10.56 11.32
C PRO A 585 -23.96 -9.61 12.27
N GLU A 586 -24.37 -10.13 13.41
CA GLU A 586 -24.84 -9.36 14.57
C GLU A 586 -23.62 -8.88 15.37
N LEU A 587 -23.49 -7.57 15.58
CA LEU A 587 -22.39 -6.99 16.35
C LEU A 587 -22.86 -6.50 17.71
N SER A 588 -22.17 -6.95 18.76
CA SER A 588 -22.42 -6.63 20.17
C SER A 588 -21.20 -5.99 20.84
N GLU A 589 -21.42 -5.33 21.98
CA GLU A 589 -20.35 -4.78 22.83
C GLU A 589 -19.86 -5.78 23.90
N ASP A 590 -20.55 -6.92 24.00
CA ASP A 590 -20.17 -8.03 24.87
C ASP A 590 -18.99 -8.84 24.28
N LEU A 591 -18.59 -9.90 24.99
CA LEU A 591 -17.51 -10.79 24.57
C LEU A 591 -18.02 -12.02 23.80
N ALA A 592 -19.25 -12.00 23.27
CA ALA A 592 -19.78 -13.15 22.55
C ALA A 592 -19.04 -13.38 21.22
N PHE A 593 -18.82 -14.63 20.86
CA PHE A 593 -18.34 -15.02 19.54
C PHE A 593 -19.04 -16.32 19.15
N GLU A 594 -20.16 -16.21 18.45
CA GLU A 594 -21.01 -17.32 18.07
C GLU A 594 -21.11 -17.39 16.55
N ILE A 595 -20.55 -18.44 15.96
CA ILE A 595 -20.57 -18.73 14.53
C ILE A 595 -21.28 -20.05 14.32
N GLU A 596 -22.30 -20.05 13.46
CA GLU A 596 -23.02 -21.24 13.00
C GLU A 596 -22.70 -21.46 11.52
N GLY A 597 -22.22 -22.64 11.17
CA GLY A 597 -21.87 -23.02 9.80
C GLY A 597 -20.84 -22.10 9.16
N GLY A 598 -19.81 -21.69 9.91
CA GLY A 598 -18.73 -20.84 9.42
C GLY A 598 -17.88 -21.53 8.35
N ARG A 599 -17.45 -20.77 7.35
CA ARG A 599 -16.63 -21.25 6.22
C ARG A 599 -15.41 -20.35 6.01
N HIS A 600 -14.30 -20.93 5.57
CA HIS A 600 -13.08 -20.17 5.29
C HIS A 600 -13.19 -19.49 3.91
N PRO A 601 -13.21 -18.15 3.80
CA PRO A 601 -13.52 -17.45 2.54
C PRO A 601 -12.55 -17.80 1.39
N VAL A 602 -11.25 -17.89 1.67
CA VAL A 602 -10.22 -18.22 0.67
C VAL A 602 -10.27 -19.68 0.25
N VAL A 603 -10.21 -20.62 1.20
CA VAL A 603 -10.21 -22.06 0.93
C VAL A 603 -11.52 -22.48 0.27
N GLU A 604 -12.67 -21.95 0.70
CA GLU A 604 -13.96 -22.21 0.05
C GLU A 604 -13.94 -21.76 -1.42
N ALA A 605 -13.45 -20.56 -1.71
CA ALA A 605 -13.32 -20.07 -3.09
C ALA A 605 -12.40 -20.95 -3.94
N ALA A 606 -11.28 -21.42 -3.39
CA ALA A 606 -10.36 -22.34 -4.07
C ALA A 606 -11.00 -23.71 -4.35
N LEU A 607 -11.69 -24.30 -3.36
CA LEU A 607 -12.36 -25.60 -3.52
C LEU A 607 -13.53 -25.57 -4.51
N ARG A 608 -14.21 -24.42 -4.65
CA ARG A 608 -15.24 -24.26 -5.68
C ARG A 608 -14.67 -24.42 -7.09
N GLN A 609 -13.43 -23.98 -7.34
CA GLN A 609 -12.78 -24.15 -8.64
C GLN A 609 -12.52 -25.63 -8.95
N SER A 610 -12.20 -26.42 -7.93
CA SER A 610 -12.03 -27.88 -8.02
C SER A 610 -13.34 -28.67 -7.83
N ARG A 611 -14.50 -28.00 -7.83
CA ARG A 611 -15.84 -28.58 -7.62
C ARG A 611 -15.97 -29.42 -6.34
N THR A 612 -15.16 -29.12 -5.33
CA THR A 612 -15.18 -29.77 -4.02
C THR A 612 -15.97 -28.92 -3.02
N ARG A 613 -16.77 -29.55 -2.16
CA ARG A 613 -17.56 -28.84 -1.14
C ARG A 613 -16.71 -28.56 0.10
N PHE A 614 -16.74 -27.33 0.60
CA PHE A 614 -16.17 -26.98 1.90
C PHE A 614 -17.08 -27.45 3.05
N VAL A 615 -16.49 -28.00 4.12
CA VAL A 615 -17.22 -28.46 5.31
C VAL A 615 -17.31 -27.31 6.30
N ALA A 616 -18.53 -26.83 6.56
CA ALA A 616 -18.78 -25.72 7.47
C ALA A 616 -18.68 -26.16 8.93
N ASN A 617 -18.21 -25.27 9.81
CA ASN A 617 -17.97 -25.57 11.22
C ASN A 617 -18.50 -24.46 12.13
N ASP A 618 -19.04 -24.86 13.28
CA ASP A 618 -19.50 -23.95 14.33
C ASP A 618 -18.34 -23.51 15.23
N CYS A 619 -18.49 -22.35 15.86
CA CYS A 619 -17.56 -21.87 16.88
C CYS A 619 -18.32 -21.05 17.92
N ARG A 620 -18.13 -21.32 19.21
CA ARG A 620 -18.80 -20.61 20.31
C ARG A 620 -17.79 -20.28 21.41
N LEU A 621 -17.35 -19.03 21.44
CA LEU A 621 -16.53 -18.47 22.52
C LEU A 621 -17.34 -17.41 23.27
N GLY A 622 -17.24 -17.38 24.60
CA GLY A 622 -17.98 -16.45 25.45
C GLY A 622 -17.76 -16.76 26.92
N ASP A 623 -18.68 -16.33 27.78
CA ASP A 623 -18.50 -16.40 29.24
C ASP A 623 -18.42 -17.82 29.80
N THR A 624 -19.01 -18.81 29.12
CA THR A 624 -19.01 -20.21 29.53
C THR A 624 -17.82 -20.99 28.99
N SER A 625 -17.26 -20.57 27.85
CA SER A 625 -16.11 -21.19 27.20
C SER A 625 -15.35 -20.11 26.44
N ARG A 626 -14.26 -19.63 27.01
CA ARG A 626 -13.47 -18.55 26.40
C ARG A 626 -12.34 -19.06 25.54
N LEU A 627 -11.79 -20.22 25.89
CA LEU A 627 -10.64 -20.80 25.25
C LEU A 627 -10.99 -22.21 24.79
N TRP A 628 -10.77 -22.51 23.51
CA TRP A 628 -10.90 -23.85 22.98
C TRP A 628 -9.53 -24.48 22.81
N LEU A 629 -9.36 -25.67 23.36
CA LEU A 629 -8.21 -26.52 23.08
C LEU A 629 -8.56 -27.48 21.95
N LEU A 630 -8.04 -27.22 20.75
CA LEU A 630 -8.31 -28.00 19.55
C LEU A 630 -7.22 -29.07 19.33
N THR A 631 -7.62 -30.33 19.32
CA THR A 631 -6.75 -31.47 19.05
C THR A 631 -7.11 -32.15 17.73
N GLY A 632 -6.22 -32.97 17.19
CA GLY A 632 -6.50 -33.80 16.02
C GLY A 632 -5.30 -33.97 15.09
N PRO A 633 -5.36 -34.92 14.15
CA PRO A 633 -4.24 -35.22 13.28
C PRO A 633 -3.85 -34.06 12.37
N ASN A 634 -2.59 -34.09 11.92
CA ASN A 634 -2.10 -33.20 10.88
C ASN A 634 -2.91 -33.45 9.59
N MET A 635 -3.21 -32.40 8.84
CA MET A 635 -4.12 -32.40 7.66
C MET A 635 -5.62 -32.52 7.97
N ALA A 636 -6.05 -32.66 9.22
CA ALA A 636 -7.48 -32.72 9.56
C ALA A 636 -8.23 -31.39 9.46
N GLY A 637 -7.53 -30.29 9.13
CA GLY A 637 -8.14 -28.96 8.94
C GLY A 637 -7.99 -27.99 10.11
N LYS A 638 -7.23 -28.33 11.17
CA LYS A 638 -7.04 -27.48 12.38
C LYS A 638 -6.70 -26.02 12.04
N SER A 639 -5.59 -25.78 11.35
CA SER A 639 -5.14 -24.43 10.97
C SER A 639 -6.13 -23.70 10.06
N THR A 640 -6.93 -24.42 9.28
CA THR A 640 -7.99 -23.82 8.44
C THR A 640 -9.14 -23.35 9.32
N PHE A 641 -9.57 -24.14 10.30
CA PHE A 641 -10.61 -23.73 11.25
C PHE A 641 -10.17 -22.53 12.11
N LEU A 642 -8.91 -22.52 12.58
CA LEU A 642 -8.34 -21.38 13.31
C LEU A 642 -8.40 -20.10 12.46
N ARG A 643 -7.74 -20.11 11.29
CA ARG A 643 -7.68 -18.95 10.40
C ARG A 643 -9.07 -18.47 9.97
N GLN A 644 -9.99 -19.41 9.71
CA GLN A 644 -11.39 -19.08 9.39
C GLN A 644 -11.97 -18.10 10.42
N ASN A 645 -11.92 -18.45 11.71
CA ASN A 645 -12.56 -17.64 12.75
C ASN A 645 -11.94 -16.23 12.86
N ALA A 646 -10.62 -16.10 12.69
CA ALA A 646 -9.98 -14.78 12.59
C ALA A 646 -10.46 -13.96 11.39
N LEU A 647 -10.55 -14.59 10.22
CA LEU A 647 -10.99 -13.91 9.00
C LEU A 647 -12.46 -13.46 9.09
N LEU A 648 -13.32 -14.22 9.79
CA LEU A 648 -14.71 -13.80 10.02
C LEU A 648 -14.80 -12.52 10.85
N VAL A 649 -13.96 -12.37 11.89
CA VAL A 649 -13.86 -11.11 12.67
C VAL A 649 -13.43 -9.97 11.77
N ILE A 650 -12.37 -10.16 11.00
CA ILE A 650 -11.81 -9.13 10.10
C ILE A 650 -12.87 -8.68 9.09
N LEU A 651 -13.58 -9.61 8.45
CA LEU A 651 -14.64 -9.29 7.50
C LEU A 651 -15.80 -8.54 8.17
N ALA A 652 -16.28 -9.02 9.32
CA ALA A 652 -17.37 -8.39 10.04
C ALA A 652 -17.02 -6.95 10.47
N GLN A 653 -15.84 -6.72 11.03
CA GLN A 653 -15.37 -5.39 11.46
C GLN A 653 -14.92 -4.49 10.30
N ALA A 654 -14.54 -5.07 9.16
CA ALA A 654 -14.34 -4.32 7.91
C ALA A 654 -15.68 -3.82 7.35
N GLY A 655 -16.80 -4.42 7.75
CA GLY A 655 -18.15 -4.06 7.29
C GLY A 655 -18.69 -4.93 6.16
N ALA A 656 -18.05 -6.08 5.91
CA ALA A 656 -18.52 -7.11 5.01
C ALA A 656 -19.48 -8.06 5.73
N PHE A 657 -20.31 -8.76 4.96
CA PHE A 657 -21.00 -9.93 5.49
C PHE A 657 -20.00 -11.09 5.65
N VAL A 658 -20.41 -12.14 6.34
CA VAL A 658 -19.52 -13.27 6.65
C VAL A 658 -20.05 -14.58 6.07
N PRO A 659 -19.17 -15.47 5.59
CA PRO A 659 -19.55 -16.79 5.07
C PRO A 659 -19.95 -17.75 6.21
N ALA A 660 -21.15 -17.56 6.75
CA ALA A 660 -21.75 -18.39 7.81
C ALA A 660 -23.25 -18.61 7.55
N VAL A 661 -23.91 -19.44 8.36
CA VAL A 661 -25.37 -19.52 8.45
C VAL A 661 -25.89 -18.43 9.40
N ARG A 662 -25.19 -18.25 10.53
CA ARG A 662 -25.43 -17.17 11.49
C ARG A 662 -24.10 -16.75 12.11
N ALA A 663 -23.96 -15.47 12.43
CA ALA A 663 -22.80 -14.96 13.16
C ALA A 663 -23.22 -13.86 14.13
N ARG A 664 -22.79 -13.98 15.39
CA ARG A 664 -22.82 -12.93 16.42
C ARG A 664 -21.39 -12.73 16.92
N ILE A 665 -20.87 -11.52 16.76
CA ILE A 665 -19.48 -11.20 17.05
C ILE A 665 -19.45 -9.93 17.92
N GLY A 666 -19.04 -10.09 19.16
CA GLY A 666 -18.67 -9.02 20.06
C GLY A 666 -17.39 -8.34 19.57
N ILE A 667 -17.33 -7.01 19.62
CA ILE A 667 -16.20 -6.24 19.07
C ILE A 667 -14.85 -6.76 19.62
N VAL A 668 -13.91 -6.94 18.70
CA VAL A 668 -12.52 -7.32 18.96
C VAL A 668 -11.63 -6.10 18.76
N ASP A 669 -10.77 -5.81 19.74
CA ASP A 669 -9.83 -4.69 19.72
C ASP A 669 -8.45 -5.10 19.18
N ARG A 670 -7.98 -6.31 19.50
CA ARG A 670 -6.75 -6.90 18.98
C ARG A 670 -6.98 -8.34 18.55
N LEU A 671 -6.36 -8.73 17.44
CA LEU A 671 -6.36 -10.10 16.97
C LEU A 671 -4.92 -10.55 16.77
N PHE A 672 -4.59 -11.66 17.43
CA PHE A 672 -3.29 -12.29 17.33
C PHE A 672 -3.45 -13.66 16.68
N SER A 673 -2.57 -13.97 15.72
CA SER A 673 -2.58 -15.24 15.03
C SER A 673 -1.16 -15.76 14.81
N ARG A 674 -0.87 -16.85 15.51
CA ARG A 674 0.30 -17.69 15.27
C ARG A 674 -0.14 -18.97 14.58
N VAL A 675 0.07 -19.07 13.27
CA VAL A 675 -0.28 -20.26 12.49
C VAL A 675 0.94 -20.69 11.67
N GLY A 676 1.65 -21.71 12.16
CA GLY A 676 2.82 -22.29 11.50
C GLY A 676 4.11 -21.48 11.60
N ALA A 677 5.25 -22.18 11.54
CA ALA A 677 6.57 -21.56 11.47
C ALA A 677 6.98 -21.31 10.02
N ALA A 678 7.21 -20.05 9.68
CA ALA A 678 8.07 -19.69 8.56
C ALA A 678 9.47 -19.41 9.12
N ASP A 679 10.50 -19.94 8.47
CA ASP A 679 11.89 -19.65 8.83
C ASP A 679 12.18 -18.16 8.63
N ASP A 680 12.90 -17.55 9.59
CA ASP A 680 13.58 -16.26 9.39
C ASP A 680 15.09 -16.49 9.41
N LEU A 681 15.56 -17.27 8.43
CA LEU A 681 16.98 -17.55 8.20
C LEU A 681 17.79 -16.27 7.96
N ALA A 682 17.15 -15.23 7.42
CA ALA A 682 17.79 -13.95 7.10
C ALA A 682 18.24 -13.17 8.35
N ARG A 683 17.54 -13.33 9.49
CA ARG A 683 17.87 -12.64 10.75
C ARG A 683 18.67 -13.47 11.76
N GLY A 684 19.07 -14.70 11.40
CA GLY A 684 19.85 -15.57 12.27
C GLY A 684 19.15 -15.98 13.58
N ARG A 685 17.82 -15.84 13.66
CA ARG A 685 17.02 -16.24 14.83
C ARG A 685 16.53 -17.67 14.65
N SER A 686 16.61 -18.49 15.71
CA SER A 686 16.03 -19.84 15.67
C SER A 686 14.51 -19.75 15.54
N THR A 687 13.89 -20.72 14.87
CA THR A 687 12.43 -20.83 14.73
C THR A 687 11.72 -20.78 16.08
N PHE A 688 12.32 -21.38 17.11
CA PHE A 688 11.84 -21.34 18.47
C PHE A 688 11.95 -19.94 19.11
N MET A 689 13.03 -19.19 18.89
CA MET A 689 13.15 -17.82 19.43
C MET A 689 12.10 -16.89 18.81
N VAL A 690 11.88 -16.98 17.50
CA VAL A 690 10.81 -16.22 16.82
C VAL A 690 9.45 -16.58 17.42
N GLU A 691 9.19 -17.86 17.63
CA GLU A 691 7.97 -18.35 18.27
C GLU A 691 7.78 -17.79 19.70
N MET A 692 8.84 -17.74 20.50
CA MET A 692 8.78 -17.19 21.86
C MET A 692 8.59 -15.67 21.87
N VAL A 693 9.22 -14.94 20.94
CA VAL A 693 9.00 -13.49 20.80
C VAL A 693 7.57 -13.18 20.38
N GLU A 694 7.03 -13.91 19.39
CA GLU A 694 5.62 -13.77 18.98
C GLU A 694 4.67 -14.12 20.13
N THR A 695 4.92 -15.20 20.87
CA THR A 695 4.11 -15.58 22.03
C THR A 695 4.19 -14.55 23.16
N ALA A 696 5.37 -14.02 23.45
CA ALA A 696 5.55 -12.95 24.43
C ALA A 696 4.81 -11.67 24.02
N ALA A 697 4.80 -11.31 22.74
CA ALA A 697 4.04 -10.16 22.24
C ALA A 697 2.53 -10.35 22.51
N ILE A 698 2.00 -11.56 22.27
CA ILE A 698 0.61 -11.90 22.55
C ILE A 698 0.30 -11.74 24.04
N LEU A 699 1.10 -12.35 24.93
CA LEU A 699 0.84 -12.31 26.36
C LEU A 699 0.95 -10.89 26.95
N ASN A 700 1.86 -10.06 26.44
CA ASN A 700 2.05 -8.71 26.97
C ASN A 700 1.03 -7.69 26.44
N GLN A 701 0.41 -7.93 25.27
CA GLN A 701 -0.44 -6.94 24.59
C GLN A 701 -1.91 -7.35 24.51
N ALA A 702 -2.24 -8.63 24.65
CA ALA A 702 -3.62 -9.08 24.62
C ALA A 702 -4.45 -8.51 25.78
N SER A 703 -5.72 -8.25 25.49
CA SER A 703 -6.72 -7.76 26.43
C SER A 703 -7.88 -8.77 26.53
N GLU A 704 -8.80 -8.56 27.47
CA GLU A 704 -10.03 -9.36 27.57
C GLU A 704 -10.88 -9.34 26.29
N ARG A 705 -10.82 -8.24 25.51
CA ARG A 705 -11.52 -8.09 24.24
C ARG A 705 -10.77 -8.70 23.05
N SER A 706 -9.55 -9.19 23.26
CA SER A 706 -8.74 -9.76 22.17
C SER A 706 -9.25 -11.13 21.72
N LEU A 707 -8.95 -11.47 20.47
CA LEU A 707 -9.07 -12.83 19.94
C LEU A 707 -7.67 -13.40 19.66
N VAL A 708 -7.31 -14.47 20.35
CA VAL A 708 -5.99 -15.09 20.27
C VAL A 708 -6.06 -16.44 19.57
N ILE A 709 -5.26 -16.63 18.54
CA ILE A 709 -5.14 -17.89 17.80
C ILE A 709 -3.71 -18.39 17.90
N LEU A 710 -3.55 -19.60 18.44
CA LEU A 710 -2.27 -20.26 18.61
C LEU A 710 -2.32 -21.66 18.00
N ASP A 711 -1.37 -21.97 17.13
CA ASP A 711 -1.26 -23.27 16.45
C ASP A 711 0.09 -23.93 16.75
N GLU A 712 0.04 -25.05 17.49
CA GLU A 712 1.18 -25.94 17.73
C GLU A 712 2.41 -25.28 18.39
N ILE A 713 2.20 -24.41 19.39
CA ILE A 713 3.28 -23.86 20.24
C ILE A 713 4.08 -24.98 20.94
N GLY A 714 5.38 -24.77 21.11
CA GLY A 714 6.31 -25.62 21.85
C GLY A 714 6.96 -26.70 20.99
N ARG A 715 6.80 -26.67 19.66
CA ARG A 715 7.29 -27.74 18.77
C ARG A 715 8.81 -27.73 18.56
N GLY A 716 9.45 -26.56 18.65
CA GLY A 716 10.86 -26.37 18.30
C GLY A 716 11.88 -26.78 19.37
N THR A 717 11.44 -27.33 20.52
CA THR A 717 12.29 -27.62 21.68
C THR A 717 12.03 -29.03 22.24
N ALA A 718 12.72 -29.41 23.32
CA ALA A 718 12.47 -30.66 24.04
C ALA A 718 10.98 -30.77 24.42
N THR A 719 10.41 -31.97 24.25
CA THR A 719 8.96 -32.21 24.42
C THR A 719 8.42 -31.71 25.76
N HIS A 720 9.19 -31.88 26.84
CA HIS A 720 8.79 -31.44 28.18
C HIS A 720 8.83 -29.91 28.35
N ASP A 721 9.83 -29.24 27.81
CA ASP A 721 9.94 -27.77 27.86
C ASP A 721 8.82 -27.14 27.02
N GLY A 722 8.58 -27.69 25.83
CA GLY A 722 7.51 -27.24 24.93
C GLY A 722 6.13 -27.42 25.53
N LEU A 723 5.85 -28.58 26.15
CA LEU A 723 4.61 -28.83 26.88
C LEU A 723 4.44 -27.86 28.05
N SER A 724 5.48 -27.65 28.86
CA SER A 724 5.42 -26.79 30.06
C SER A 724 5.16 -25.33 29.69
N LEU A 725 5.79 -24.84 28.62
CA LEU A 725 5.53 -23.49 28.11
C LEU A 725 4.12 -23.36 27.53
N ALA A 726 3.67 -24.32 26.71
CA ALA A 726 2.31 -24.31 26.17
C ALA A 726 1.25 -24.35 27.29
N TRP A 727 1.50 -25.12 28.34
CA TRP A 727 0.65 -25.18 29.54
C TRP A 727 0.55 -23.81 30.22
N ALA A 728 1.69 -23.20 30.55
CA ALA A 728 1.74 -21.89 31.22
C ALA A 728 1.08 -20.79 30.37
N VAL A 729 1.25 -20.84 29.03
CA VAL A 729 0.60 -19.92 28.10
C VAL A 729 -0.93 -20.06 28.17
N VAL A 730 -1.45 -21.29 28.14
CA VAL A 730 -2.90 -21.54 28.22
C VAL A 730 -3.48 -21.03 29.55
N GLU A 731 -2.81 -21.30 30.68
CA GLU A 731 -3.22 -20.80 32.00
C GLU A 731 -3.22 -19.27 32.04
N HIS A 732 -2.16 -18.62 31.54
CA HIS A 732 -2.06 -17.17 31.53
C HIS A 732 -3.16 -16.51 30.68
N LEU A 733 -3.43 -17.05 29.49
CA LEU A 733 -4.53 -16.59 28.63
C LEU A 733 -5.90 -16.75 29.30
N HIS A 734 -6.10 -17.83 30.05
CA HIS A 734 -7.36 -18.16 30.70
C HIS A 734 -7.63 -17.31 31.97
N ASP A 735 -6.64 -17.24 32.88
CA ASP A 735 -6.81 -16.68 34.22
C ASP A 735 -6.50 -15.18 34.31
N GLN A 736 -5.39 -14.76 33.68
CA GLN A 736 -4.88 -13.40 33.76
C GLN A 736 -5.50 -12.51 32.68
N ILE A 737 -5.36 -12.89 31.41
CA ILE A 737 -5.83 -12.06 30.28
C ILE A 737 -7.34 -12.20 30.07
N ARG A 738 -7.86 -13.42 30.23
CA ARG A 738 -9.29 -13.76 30.07
C ARG A 738 -9.84 -13.46 28.68
N CYS A 739 -8.98 -13.54 27.66
CA CYS A 739 -9.36 -13.29 26.27
C CYS A 739 -10.13 -14.46 25.65
N ARG A 740 -10.75 -14.21 24.49
CA ARG A 740 -11.27 -15.27 23.62
C ARG A 740 -10.10 -15.91 22.89
N GLY A 741 -10.07 -17.24 22.79
CA GLY A 741 -8.98 -17.88 22.05
C GLY A 741 -9.28 -19.27 21.50
N LEU A 742 -8.51 -19.61 20.47
CA LEU A 742 -8.47 -20.94 19.87
C LEU A 742 -7.01 -21.42 19.91
N PHE A 743 -6.77 -22.48 20.66
CA PHE A 743 -5.46 -23.06 20.87
C PHE A 743 -5.42 -24.46 20.25
N ALA A 744 -4.77 -24.62 19.08
CA ALA A 744 -4.52 -25.94 18.54
C ALA A 744 -3.20 -26.50 19.07
N THR A 745 -3.23 -27.77 19.49
CA THR A 745 -2.06 -28.43 20.06
C THR A 745 -1.90 -29.86 19.56
N HIS A 746 -0.66 -30.32 19.57
CA HIS A 746 -0.29 -31.72 19.42
C HIS A 746 -0.02 -32.41 20.78
N PHE A 747 0.04 -31.63 21.87
CA PHE A 747 0.19 -32.14 23.22
C PHE A 747 -1.17 -32.58 23.77
N HIS A 748 -1.40 -33.88 23.83
CA HIS A 748 -2.63 -34.45 24.35
C HIS A 748 -2.75 -34.25 25.87
N GLU A 749 -1.63 -34.11 26.56
CA GLU A 749 -1.52 -33.87 28.00
C GLU A 749 -2.23 -32.57 28.42
N LEU A 750 -2.28 -31.56 27.54
CA LEU A 750 -3.00 -30.30 27.81
C LEU A 750 -4.51 -30.50 27.94
N THR A 751 -5.08 -31.60 27.46
CA THR A 751 -6.53 -31.85 27.61
C THR A 751 -6.94 -32.03 29.07
N ALA A 752 -6.01 -32.43 29.95
CA ALA A 752 -6.24 -32.50 31.40
C ALA A 752 -6.48 -31.13 32.04
N LEU A 753 -6.10 -30.02 31.38
CA LEU A 753 -6.40 -28.66 31.85
C LEU A 753 -7.89 -28.36 31.88
N ALA A 754 -8.69 -28.97 31.00
CA ALA A 754 -10.13 -28.72 30.95
C ALA A 754 -10.86 -29.17 32.24
N ASP A 755 -10.27 -30.10 33.00
CA ASP A 755 -10.81 -30.51 34.30
C ASP A 755 -10.56 -29.46 35.41
N ARG A 756 -9.60 -28.54 35.20
CA ARG A 756 -9.19 -27.53 36.19
C ARG A 756 -9.61 -26.12 35.82
N LEU A 757 -9.58 -25.78 34.53
CA LEU A 757 -9.88 -24.45 34.01
C LEU A 757 -11.34 -24.39 33.56
N GLU A 758 -12.20 -23.78 34.38
CA GLU A 758 -13.67 -23.80 34.21
C GLU A 758 -14.17 -23.31 32.84
N ARG A 759 -13.42 -22.46 32.14
CA ARG A 759 -13.81 -21.85 30.87
C ARG A 759 -12.94 -22.29 29.69
N LEU A 760 -12.19 -23.39 29.86
CA LEU A 760 -11.47 -24.10 28.81
C LEU A 760 -12.31 -25.29 28.32
N ALA A 761 -12.55 -25.37 27.01
CA ALA A 761 -13.26 -26.51 26.42
C ALA A 761 -12.37 -27.28 25.44
N CYS A 762 -12.41 -28.61 25.49
CA CYS A 762 -11.71 -29.46 24.54
C CYS A 762 -12.56 -29.75 23.30
N HIS A 763 -11.95 -29.55 22.14
CA HIS A 763 -12.52 -29.87 20.84
C HIS A 763 -11.55 -30.70 20.01
N THR A 764 -12.07 -31.47 19.05
CA THR A 764 -11.26 -32.30 18.17
C THR A 764 -11.77 -32.31 16.73
N MET A 765 -10.85 -32.42 15.77
CA MET A 765 -11.24 -32.67 14.37
C MET A 765 -11.72 -34.11 14.22
N LYS A 766 -12.96 -34.30 13.76
CA LYS A 766 -13.56 -35.63 13.56
C LYS A 766 -12.85 -36.39 12.45
N VAL A 767 -12.57 -37.65 12.74
CA VAL A 767 -11.90 -38.60 11.86
C VAL A 767 -12.79 -39.84 11.75
N LYS A 768 -12.93 -40.39 10.54
CA LYS A 768 -13.65 -41.65 10.30
C LYS A 768 -12.72 -42.69 9.71
N GLU A 769 -12.64 -43.84 10.36
CA GLU A 769 -11.97 -45.02 9.81
C GLU A 769 -12.93 -45.77 8.87
N TRP A 770 -12.49 -46.06 7.65
CA TRP A 770 -13.24 -46.82 6.67
C TRP A 770 -12.31 -47.77 5.91
N ARG A 771 -12.59 -49.09 5.99
CA ARG A 771 -11.82 -50.14 5.27
C ARG A 771 -10.29 -50.03 5.44
N SER A 772 -9.83 -49.72 6.65
CA SER A 772 -8.41 -49.53 7.00
C SER A 772 -7.77 -48.24 6.49
N ASP A 773 -8.55 -47.35 5.88
CA ASP A 773 -8.17 -45.97 5.51
C ASP A 773 -8.76 -44.95 6.48
N VAL A 774 -8.04 -43.86 6.67
CA VAL A 774 -8.46 -42.73 7.51
C VAL A 774 -9.00 -41.62 6.61
N VAL A 775 -10.27 -41.26 6.80
CA VAL A 775 -10.92 -40.15 6.10
C VAL A 775 -11.07 -38.98 7.06
N PHE A 776 -10.48 -37.84 6.71
CA PHE A 776 -10.65 -36.59 7.44
C PHE A 776 -11.98 -35.96 7.06
N LEU A 777 -12.87 -35.81 8.04
CA LEU A 777 -14.19 -35.22 7.81
C LEU A 777 -14.14 -33.68 7.76
N HIS A 778 -13.03 -33.09 8.21
CA HIS A 778 -12.85 -31.63 8.35
C HIS A 778 -13.95 -30.96 9.20
N GLU A 779 -14.56 -31.73 10.10
CA GLU A 779 -15.63 -31.29 11.00
C GLU A 779 -15.08 -31.21 12.44
N VAL A 780 -15.38 -30.13 13.16
CA VAL A 780 -15.02 -29.95 14.57
C VAL A 780 -16.11 -30.56 15.45
N GLY A 781 -15.71 -31.36 16.44
CA GLY A 781 -16.59 -31.90 17.47
C GLY A 781 -16.10 -31.57 18.88
N GLU A 782 -17.00 -31.63 19.86
CA GLU A 782 -16.64 -31.59 21.28
C GLU A 782 -15.88 -32.86 21.68
N GLY A 783 -14.94 -32.70 22.61
CA GLY A 783 -14.14 -33.79 23.17
C GLY A 783 -12.65 -33.68 22.85
N ALA A 784 -11.86 -34.56 23.47
CA ALA A 784 -10.44 -34.73 23.22
C ALA A 784 -10.20 -35.85 22.19
N ALA A 785 -9.11 -35.77 21.43
CA ALA A 785 -8.71 -36.87 20.54
C ALA A 785 -8.28 -38.10 21.35
N ASP A 786 -8.92 -39.25 21.13
CA ASP A 786 -8.65 -40.50 21.85
C ASP A 786 -7.33 -41.18 21.47
N ARG A 787 -6.77 -40.88 20.27
CA ARG A 787 -5.55 -41.52 19.70
C ARG A 787 -4.81 -40.63 18.71
N SER A 788 -3.51 -40.86 18.55
CA SER A 788 -2.69 -40.26 17.48
C SER A 788 -2.76 -41.07 16.19
N TYR A 789 -3.09 -40.43 15.07
CA TYR A 789 -3.23 -41.08 13.75
C TYR A 789 -1.96 -40.98 12.89
N GLY A 790 -0.82 -40.59 13.46
CA GLY A 790 0.42 -40.35 12.70
C GLY A 790 0.88 -41.57 11.87
N LEU A 791 0.73 -42.79 12.41
CA LEU A 791 1.09 -44.03 11.70
C LEU A 791 0.20 -44.31 10.48
N HIS A 792 -1.05 -43.84 10.48
CA HIS A 792 -1.97 -43.97 9.35
C HIS A 792 -1.66 -42.95 8.26
N VAL A 793 -1.32 -41.72 8.63
CA VAL A 793 -0.86 -40.69 7.67
C VAL A 793 0.45 -41.14 7.00
N ALA A 794 1.37 -41.74 7.77
CA ALA A 794 2.57 -42.34 7.23
C ALA A 794 2.28 -43.45 6.20
N ARG A 795 1.22 -44.25 6.41
CA ARG A 795 0.76 -45.25 5.44
C ARG A 795 0.25 -44.59 4.15
N LEU A 796 -0.56 -43.54 4.26
CA LEU A 796 -1.07 -42.78 3.11
C LEU A 796 0.04 -42.09 2.31
N ALA A 797 1.10 -41.64 3.00
CA ALA A 797 2.30 -41.08 2.37
C ALA A 797 3.18 -42.14 1.67
N GLY A 798 2.86 -43.43 1.79
CA GLY A 798 3.57 -44.52 1.13
C GLY A 798 4.76 -45.09 1.89
N LEU A 799 4.84 -44.92 3.22
CA LEU A 799 5.95 -45.51 3.99
C LEU A 799 5.91 -47.06 3.93
N PRO A 800 7.08 -47.73 3.91
CA PRO A 800 7.13 -49.18 3.83
C PRO A 800 6.37 -49.88 4.98
N PRO A 801 5.58 -50.95 4.70
CA PRO A 801 4.78 -51.63 5.73
C PRO A 801 5.59 -52.11 6.93
N GLN A 802 6.86 -52.50 6.74
CA GLN A 802 7.75 -52.94 7.81
C GLN A 802 8.09 -51.82 8.81
N VAL A 803 8.25 -50.57 8.32
CA VAL A 803 8.50 -49.39 9.16
C VAL A 803 7.26 -49.09 9.99
N ILE A 804 6.07 -49.13 9.36
CA ILE A 804 4.79 -48.88 10.05
C ILE A 804 4.54 -49.95 11.11
N ALA A 805 4.81 -51.23 10.81
CA ALA A 805 4.68 -52.32 11.77
C ALA A 805 5.60 -52.13 12.98
N ARG A 806 6.88 -51.77 12.75
CA ARG A 806 7.83 -51.49 13.83
C ARG A 806 7.41 -50.28 14.67
N ALA A 807 7.00 -49.19 14.03
CA ALA A 807 6.57 -47.98 14.71
C ALA A 807 5.28 -48.21 15.54
N SER A 808 4.37 -49.08 15.07
CA SER A 808 3.17 -49.49 15.82
C SER A 808 3.53 -50.22 17.12
N VAL A 809 4.50 -51.13 17.08
CA VAL A 809 4.98 -51.85 18.28
C VAL A 809 5.63 -50.87 19.27
N LEU A 810 6.42 -49.90 18.78
CA LEU A 810 7.04 -48.89 19.64
C LEU A 810 6.00 -47.96 20.28
N LEU A 811 5.00 -47.51 19.51
CA LEU A 811 3.91 -46.68 20.00
C LEU A 811 3.13 -47.38 21.12
N GLN A 812 2.78 -48.65 20.95
CA GLN A 812 2.10 -49.43 21.99
C GLN A 812 2.90 -49.51 23.30
N ARG A 813 4.23 -49.64 23.22
CA ARG A 813 5.09 -49.63 24.42
C ARG A 813 5.10 -48.27 25.11
N LEU A 814 5.20 -47.18 24.34
CA LEU A 814 5.17 -45.81 24.87
C LEU A 814 3.81 -45.48 25.49
N GLU A 815 2.70 -45.86 24.86
CA GLU A 815 1.35 -45.67 25.41
C GLU A 815 1.12 -46.48 26.69
N GLN A 816 1.67 -47.69 26.79
CA GLN A 816 1.62 -48.50 28.01
C GLN A 816 2.42 -47.85 29.15
N GLN A 817 3.59 -47.27 28.86
CA GLN A 817 4.37 -46.50 29.83
C GLN A 817 3.64 -45.20 30.24
N ALA A 818 3.05 -44.47 29.28
CA ALA A 818 2.31 -43.25 29.51
C ALA A 818 1.00 -43.46 30.29
N LYS A 819 0.35 -44.63 30.18
CA LYS A 819 -0.85 -45.02 30.97
C LYS A 819 -0.53 -45.40 32.42
N LEU A 820 0.71 -45.77 32.73
CA LEU A 820 1.18 -46.03 34.09
C LEU A 820 1.63 -44.74 34.80
N ALA A 821 1.99 -43.69 34.06
CA ALA A 821 2.46 -42.39 34.57
C ALA A 821 1.51 -41.15 34.45
N PRO A 822 0.24 -41.22 33.99
CA PRO A 822 -0.50 -40.01 33.64
C PRO A 822 -1.00 -39.25 34.87
N ARG A 823 -1.04 -39.92 36.04
CA ARG A 823 -1.34 -39.28 37.33
C ARG A 823 -0.10 -38.77 38.07
N SER A 824 1.10 -39.25 37.75
CA SER A 824 2.34 -38.81 38.40
C SER A 824 2.99 -37.63 37.66
N LEU A 825 2.92 -37.59 36.32
CA LEU A 825 3.50 -36.49 35.53
C LEU A 825 2.83 -35.11 35.77
N VAL A 826 1.54 -35.09 36.12
CA VAL A 826 0.79 -33.85 36.45
C VAL A 826 0.95 -33.45 37.92
N MET A 827 1.50 -34.32 38.77
CA MET A 827 1.70 -34.06 40.21
C MET A 827 3.18 -33.90 40.62
N ASP A 828 4.12 -34.43 39.82
CA ASP A 828 5.57 -34.45 40.13
C ASP A 828 6.37 -33.33 39.43
N LEU A 829 5.72 -32.43 38.69
CA LEU A 829 6.36 -31.15 38.35
C LEU A 829 6.53 -30.37 39.67
N PRO A 830 7.73 -29.88 40.02
CA PRO A 830 7.97 -29.05 41.21
C PRO A 830 7.39 -27.62 41.04
N LEU A 831 6.26 -27.52 40.35
CA LEU A 831 5.45 -26.31 40.13
C LEU A 831 4.23 -26.29 41.09
N PHE A 832 3.99 -27.38 41.84
CA PHE A 832 2.82 -27.58 42.70
C PHE A 832 3.07 -27.41 44.21
N GLN A 833 4.22 -26.85 44.61
CA GLN A 833 4.29 -26.13 45.88
C GLN A 833 3.69 -24.75 45.64
N GLU A 834 2.67 -24.41 46.42
CA GLU A 834 1.98 -23.12 46.44
C GLU A 834 2.88 -21.96 45.99
N LEU A 835 2.50 -21.30 44.89
CA LEU A 835 2.97 -19.98 44.55
C LEU A 835 2.54 -19.03 45.67
N ALA A 836 3.30 -18.99 46.76
CA ALA A 836 3.48 -17.77 47.52
C ALA A 836 3.92 -16.69 46.51
N PRO A 837 3.38 -15.47 46.61
CA PRO A 837 3.68 -14.41 45.65
C PRO A 837 5.19 -14.15 45.60
N SER A 838 5.86 -14.64 44.56
CA SER A 838 7.26 -14.34 44.31
C SER A 838 7.32 -12.98 43.62
N GLY A 839 7.36 -11.97 44.46
CA GLY A 839 7.50 -10.57 44.10
C GLY A 839 7.87 -9.71 45.30
N ALA A 840 8.49 -10.29 46.32
CA ALA A 840 9.28 -9.50 47.27
C ALA A 840 10.72 -9.60 46.82
N ALA A 841 11.28 -8.48 46.33
CA ALA A 841 12.71 -8.30 46.29
C ALA A 841 13.28 -8.78 47.63
N ARG A 842 14.35 -9.59 47.61
CA ARG A 842 15.08 -9.91 48.86
C ARG A 842 15.28 -8.58 49.58
N PRO A 843 14.76 -8.42 50.81
CA PRO A 843 14.80 -7.14 51.49
C PRO A 843 16.26 -6.73 51.57
N ASP A 844 16.58 -5.54 51.06
CA ASP A 844 17.91 -4.99 51.20
C ASP A 844 18.22 -4.94 52.71
N PRO A 845 19.20 -5.73 53.20
CA PRO A 845 19.46 -5.83 54.63
C PRO A 845 19.83 -4.46 55.23
N VAL A 846 20.34 -3.54 54.41
CA VAL A 846 20.60 -2.16 54.81
C VAL A 846 19.30 -1.38 54.98
N ALA A 847 18.33 -1.54 54.07
CA ALA A 847 17.04 -0.85 54.15
C ALA A 847 16.18 -1.36 55.32
N ALA A 848 16.26 -2.65 55.63
CA ALA A 848 15.60 -3.23 56.81
C ALA A 848 16.21 -2.74 58.12
N ALA A 849 17.55 -2.77 58.26
CA ALA A 849 18.23 -2.26 59.44
C ALA A 849 18.07 -0.74 59.63
N LEU A 850 17.90 0.03 58.54
CA LEU A 850 17.64 1.47 58.60
C LEU A 850 16.21 1.76 59.09
N ALA A 851 15.23 0.94 58.72
CA ALA A 851 13.83 1.11 59.12
C ALA A 851 13.57 0.81 60.61
N GLU A 852 14.45 0.06 61.27
CA GLU A 852 14.38 -0.24 62.70
C GLU A 852 15.05 0.82 63.60
N LEU A 853 15.76 1.80 63.01
CA LEU A 853 16.41 2.86 63.77
C LEU A 853 15.45 4.04 63.98
N ASP A 854 15.18 4.38 65.24
CA ASP A 854 14.49 5.62 65.60
C ASP A 854 15.52 6.71 65.99
N PRO A 855 15.70 7.75 65.16
CA PRO A 855 16.69 8.80 65.41
C PRO A 855 16.46 9.59 66.70
N GLU A 856 15.22 9.65 67.20
CA GLU A 856 14.88 10.46 68.37
C GLU A 856 15.18 9.75 69.71
N GLU A 857 15.31 8.42 69.69
CA GLU A 857 15.61 7.62 70.89
C GLU A 857 17.08 7.15 70.98
N LEU A 858 17.90 7.44 69.95
CA LEU A 858 19.28 6.99 69.91
C LEU A 858 20.25 7.95 70.64
N SER A 859 21.04 7.39 71.55
CA SER A 859 22.19 8.12 72.11
C SER A 859 23.28 8.35 71.03
N PRO A 860 24.11 9.41 71.13
CA PRO A 860 25.15 9.69 70.14
C PRO A 860 26.11 8.53 69.87
N LYS A 861 26.38 7.69 70.88
CA LYS A 861 27.22 6.50 70.74
C LYS A 861 26.49 5.38 69.98
N ALA A 862 25.22 5.14 70.30
CA ALA A 862 24.40 4.13 69.63
C ALA A 862 24.13 4.49 68.15
N ALA A 863 23.96 5.79 67.85
CA ALA A 863 23.82 6.27 66.48
C ALA A 863 25.09 6.01 65.64
N LEU A 864 26.28 6.22 66.23
CA LEU A 864 27.55 5.94 65.55
C LEU A 864 27.74 4.43 65.31
N GLU A 865 27.41 3.60 66.29
CA GLU A 865 27.46 2.12 66.17
C GLU A 865 26.50 1.60 65.09
N ALA A 866 25.30 2.18 65.00
CA ALA A 866 24.33 1.86 63.95
C ALA A 866 24.85 2.19 62.54
N ILE A 867 25.57 3.32 62.37
CA ILE A 867 26.18 3.70 61.09
C ILE A 867 27.27 2.69 60.68
N TYR A 868 28.10 2.23 61.62
CA TYR A 868 29.10 1.19 61.34
C TYR A 868 28.46 -0.14 60.96
N HIS A 869 27.35 -0.51 61.61
CA HIS A 869 26.59 -1.72 61.31
C HIS A 869 25.99 -1.69 59.89
N LEU A 870 25.35 -0.59 59.51
CA LEU A 870 24.81 -0.40 58.15
C LEU A 870 25.91 -0.45 57.08
N LYS A 871 27.10 0.09 57.39
CA LYS A 871 28.24 0.06 56.47
C LYS A 871 28.81 -1.35 56.29
N ALA A 872 28.76 -2.20 57.32
CA ALA A 872 29.15 -3.60 57.24
C ALA A 872 28.16 -4.41 56.39
N LEU A 873 26.86 -4.25 56.61
CA LEU A 873 25.80 -4.89 55.81
C LEU A 873 25.86 -4.49 54.33
N SER A 874 26.21 -3.22 54.04
CA SER A 874 26.41 -2.75 52.66
C SER A 874 27.66 -3.34 51.99
N ALA A 875 28.67 -3.76 52.75
CA ALA A 875 29.87 -4.40 52.21
C ALA A 875 29.62 -5.88 51.90
N GLU A 876 28.92 -6.59 52.78
CA GLU A 876 28.51 -7.99 52.58
C GLU A 876 27.56 -8.16 51.38
N ALA A 877 26.62 -7.23 51.19
CA ALA A 877 25.70 -7.24 50.04
C ALA A 877 26.38 -6.98 48.67
N LYS A 878 27.64 -6.51 48.65
CA LYS A 878 28.43 -6.32 47.43
C LYS A 878 29.24 -7.56 47.04
N ASP A 879 29.59 -8.42 47.99
CA ASP A 879 30.35 -9.66 47.72
C ASP A 879 29.45 -10.83 47.28
N GLU A 880 28.13 -10.73 47.44
CA GLU A 880 27.14 -11.75 47.02
C GLU A 880 26.44 -11.45 45.66
N ARG A 881 26.79 -10.36 44.98
CA ARG A 881 26.18 -9.96 43.69
C ARG A 881 27.03 -10.28 42.47
#